data_AF-A0A0F7ZMB9-F1
#
_entry.id   AF-A0A0F7ZMB9-F1
#
_cell.length_a   1.000
_cell.length_b   1.000
_cell.length_c   1.000
_cell.angle_alpha   90.00
_cell.angle_beta   90.00
_cell.angle_gamma   90.00
#
_symmetry.space_group_name_H-M   'P 1'
#
loop_
_entity.id
_entity.type
_entity.pdbx_description
1 polymer ?
#
loop_
_entity_poly.entity_id
_entity_poly.type
_entity_poly.pdbx_seq_one_letter_code
_entity_poly.pdbx_strand_id
1 'polypeptide(L)'
;MLSRWSKLRHEQPRRPPLRYIYAALLVLGLSTASAHLYLLSLRGGDLEWIKRHMGTLGAELVLSVLLYSAAVTLVYTLRLPRRWRLVLGVTLVVNLAMLRAADQGESFTRHGSYNMLVFLVLAVPLNVVALATVLLWRSTRHFWRIAGAVVVSLLLLTSATLVRQKARWRAGFLGRGYQPDAAACRFPEPNWPFIDLLPAGAQNFWTGSQSCASPSVDFDARLTQQDAVLTIDGCPAGLPVSYDVLPDTRSWPASEKQRYVLNRMIVQRTVRREYNGRVRLDARSTETVIARCGDEEKLLLRIARTLPPAHESQRQVETRRPNILLLCFDAVSRRGFHRRLRRTSKLMEELHEPGRRRLYQFFRSHAVGFNTDDNSRSMYTGTIRRSGVDPVWQQFRDAGYVVARTDTNCEDWSSKYEGRNTSMTAVDHELLGPGCWPPYFALRSNPYGNFNGPFSMKRRCAFGDYVHAWNFDFARRVRDAYPDRPWLLSANFIEGHEGTGEVLATVDRQLHDFLAELRDDGTLDNTLVLFYADHGLHMGLNFLFTQNGRIEHQNPVLHALLPAHVALRLRARDGSDGLLANEQALVTPYNTHSTLRVLADMDQWPPSRDSPYWDMSLFEPQPRNLTCAAAGIRQQYCQCVE
;
A
#
# COMPACT_ATOMS: atom_id res chain seq x y z
N MET A 1 10.86 24.55 87.73
CA MET A 1 9.46 24.34 88.18
C MET A 1 8.56 24.13 86.97
N LEU A 2 8.19 22.86 86.77
CA LEU A 2 6.92 22.34 86.25
C LEU A 2 5.94 23.35 85.60
N SER A 3 5.83 23.33 84.26
CA SER A 3 4.56 23.28 83.51
C SER A 3 4.73 23.72 82.05
N ARG A 4 5.28 22.83 81.22
CA ARG A 4 5.00 22.88 79.76
C ARG A 4 4.91 21.48 79.15
N TRP A 5 4.46 20.53 79.96
CA TRP A 5 4.05 19.19 79.55
C TRP A 5 2.52 19.09 79.70
N SER A 6 1.77 19.79 78.85
CA SER A 6 0.39 19.40 78.53
C SER A 6 -0.07 20.09 77.24
N LYS A 7 0.12 19.40 76.12
CA LYS A 7 -0.77 19.38 74.94
C LYS A 7 -0.08 18.61 73.80
N LEU A 8 0.31 17.36 74.08
CA LEU A 8 0.24 16.33 73.05
C LEU A 8 -1.24 16.01 72.86
N ARG A 9 -1.95 16.87 72.10
CA ARG A 9 -3.23 16.45 71.52
C ARG A 9 -2.87 15.46 70.43
N HIS A 10 -3.16 14.20 70.69
CA HIS A 10 -3.46 13.25 69.63
C HIS A 10 -4.54 13.88 68.75
N GLU A 11 -4.14 14.48 67.63
CA GLU A 11 -5.05 14.66 66.51
C GLU A 11 -5.43 13.26 66.06
N GLN A 12 -6.60 12.79 66.48
CA GLN A 12 -7.24 11.64 65.87
C GLN A 12 -7.26 11.89 64.35
N PRO A 13 -6.83 10.93 63.51
CA PRO A 13 -6.92 11.09 62.07
C PRO A 13 -8.39 11.34 61.72
N ARG A 14 -8.71 12.58 61.28
CA ARG A 14 -10.06 12.91 60.81
C ARG A 14 -10.40 11.94 59.69
N ARG A 15 -11.31 11.00 59.97
CA ARG A 15 -11.75 10.01 58.98
C ARG A 15 -12.21 10.77 57.73
N PRO A 16 -11.77 10.37 56.53
CA PRO A 16 -12.21 11.02 55.31
C PRO A 16 -13.74 10.95 55.24
N PRO A 17 -14.43 12.05 54.89
CA PRO A 17 -15.88 12.02 54.83
C PRO A 17 -16.33 10.95 53.82
N LEU A 18 -17.34 10.17 54.21
CA LEU A 18 -17.86 9.00 53.47
C LEU A 18 -18.00 9.23 51.96
N ARG A 19 -18.39 10.44 51.54
CA ARG A 19 -18.48 10.84 50.12
C ARG A 19 -17.19 10.67 49.32
N TYR A 20 -16.01 10.88 49.92
CA TYR A 20 -14.72 10.69 49.24
C TYR A 20 -14.38 9.21 49.09
N ILE A 21 -14.80 8.39 50.05
CA ILE A 21 -14.64 6.94 49.99
C ILE A 21 -15.51 6.38 48.86
N TYR A 22 -16.78 6.75 48.79
CA TYR A 22 -17.67 6.30 47.69
C TYR A 22 -17.17 6.76 46.31
N ALA A 23 -16.71 8.01 46.20
CA ALA A 23 -16.10 8.53 44.98
C ALA A 23 -14.84 7.74 44.57
N ALA A 24 -13.96 7.43 45.52
CA ALA A 24 -12.78 6.62 45.27
C ALA A 24 -13.14 5.18 44.86
N LEU A 25 -14.11 4.56 45.54
CA LEU A 25 -14.60 3.22 45.21
C LEU A 25 -15.20 3.16 43.80
N LEU A 26 -15.92 4.21 43.38
CA LEU A 26 -16.45 4.29 42.02
C LEU A 26 -15.34 4.37 40.96
N VAL A 27 -14.35 5.24 41.17
CA VAL A 27 -13.19 5.36 40.26
C VAL A 27 -12.43 4.04 40.16
N LEU A 28 -12.17 3.40 41.31
CA LEU A 28 -11.48 2.11 41.36
C LEU A 28 -12.32 0.99 40.73
N GLY A 29 -13.63 0.98 40.94
CA GLY A 29 -14.55 0.01 40.31
C GLY A 29 -14.52 0.11 38.79
N LEU A 30 -14.60 1.33 38.25
CA LEU A 30 -14.50 1.58 36.81
C LEU A 30 -13.12 1.18 36.25
N SER A 31 -12.04 1.52 36.96
CA SER A 31 -10.68 1.12 36.56
C SER A 31 -10.50 -0.40 36.55
N THR A 32 -11.05 -1.11 37.54
CA THR A 32 -10.97 -2.57 37.62
C THR A 32 -11.80 -3.22 36.51
N ALA A 33 -13.02 -2.72 36.26
CA ALA A 33 -13.86 -3.21 35.17
C ALA A 33 -13.20 -2.97 33.80
N SER A 34 -12.59 -1.80 33.61
CA SER A 34 -11.76 -1.49 32.44
C SER A 34 -10.63 -2.51 32.27
N ALA A 35 -9.86 -2.75 33.33
CA ALA A 35 -8.74 -3.69 33.30
C ALA A 35 -9.20 -5.11 32.97
N HIS A 36 -10.32 -5.57 33.53
CA HIS A 36 -10.89 -6.87 33.24
C HIS A 36 -11.24 -7.02 31.75
N LEU A 37 -11.96 -6.06 31.19
CA LEU A 37 -12.32 -6.08 29.76
C LEU A 37 -11.10 -6.00 28.85
N TYR A 38 -10.07 -5.23 29.22
CA TYR A 38 -8.81 -5.20 28.48
C TYR A 38 -8.18 -6.60 28.45
N LEU A 39 -8.11 -7.28 29.59
CA LEU A 39 -7.54 -8.63 29.66
C LEU A 39 -8.37 -9.66 28.87
N LEU A 40 -9.71 -9.51 28.82
CA LEU A 40 -10.55 -10.33 27.95
C LEU A 40 -10.24 -10.11 26.47
N SER A 41 -10.00 -8.85 26.08
CA SER A 41 -9.65 -8.49 24.70
C SER A 41 -8.31 -9.07 24.23
N LEU A 42 -7.46 -9.56 25.16
CA LEU A 42 -6.17 -10.19 24.85
C LEU A 42 -6.31 -11.68 24.46
N ARG A 43 -7.52 -12.26 24.51
CA ARG A 43 -7.74 -13.64 24.10
C ARG A 43 -7.36 -13.80 22.62
N GLY A 44 -6.33 -14.60 22.36
CA GLY A 44 -5.81 -14.88 21.03
C GLY A 44 -6.06 -16.31 20.57
N GLY A 45 -5.97 -16.53 19.26
CA GLY A 45 -6.16 -17.83 18.63
C GLY A 45 -5.54 -17.87 17.24
N ASP A 46 -5.88 -18.92 16.48
CA ASP A 46 -5.56 -18.94 15.04
C ASP A 46 -6.37 -17.87 14.27
N LEU A 47 -6.05 -17.70 12.99
CA LEU A 47 -6.67 -16.67 12.15
C LEU A 47 -8.20 -16.84 12.04
N GLU A 48 -8.71 -18.07 11.97
CA GLU A 48 -10.15 -18.34 11.83
C GLU A 48 -10.91 -18.10 13.14
N TRP A 49 -10.28 -18.39 14.27
CA TRP A 49 -10.79 -18.02 15.58
C TRP A 49 -10.85 -16.49 15.72
N ILE A 50 -9.76 -15.79 15.38
CA ILE A 50 -9.70 -14.32 15.44
C ILE A 50 -10.78 -13.69 14.56
N LYS A 51 -10.96 -14.16 13.32
CA LYS A 51 -12.02 -13.65 12.43
C LYS A 51 -13.42 -13.78 13.06
N ARG A 52 -13.71 -14.91 13.70
CA ARG A 52 -15.01 -15.17 14.35
C ARG A 52 -15.22 -14.34 15.63
N HIS A 53 -14.16 -13.94 16.32
CA HIS A 53 -14.24 -13.24 17.61
C HIS A 53 -13.85 -11.76 17.53
N MET A 54 -13.38 -11.26 16.39
CA MET A 54 -12.87 -9.89 16.21
C MET A 54 -13.85 -8.83 16.72
N GLY A 55 -15.14 -8.98 16.43
CA GLY A 55 -16.17 -8.04 16.88
C GLY A 55 -16.27 -7.99 18.41
N THR A 56 -16.23 -9.14 19.08
CA THR A 56 -16.28 -9.24 20.54
C THR A 56 -15.01 -8.67 21.18
N LEU A 57 -13.83 -9.07 20.71
CA LEU A 57 -12.55 -8.56 21.23
C LEU A 57 -12.44 -7.03 21.07
N GLY A 58 -12.87 -6.52 19.91
CA GLY A 58 -12.93 -5.08 19.64
C GLY A 58 -13.90 -4.36 20.58
N ALA A 59 -15.08 -4.92 20.82
CA ALA A 59 -16.06 -4.36 21.75
C ALA A 59 -15.55 -4.33 23.20
N GLU A 60 -14.90 -5.41 23.66
CA GLU A 60 -14.26 -5.50 24.97
C GLU A 60 -13.18 -4.41 25.12
N LEU A 61 -12.33 -4.23 24.13
CA LEU A 61 -11.28 -3.21 24.13
C LEU A 61 -11.84 -1.78 24.14
N VAL A 62 -12.84 -1.49 23.30
CA VAL A 62 -13.48 -0.16 23.26
C VAL A 62 -14.19 0.13 24.58
N LEU A 63 -14.93 -0.83 25.14
CA LEU A 63 -15.61 -0.64 26.42
C LEU A 63 -14.60 -0.43 27.55
N SER A 64 -13.46 -1.13 27.52
CA SER A 64 -12.33 -0.87 28.43
C SER A 64 -11.87 0.60 28.36
N VAL A 65 -11.62 1.13 27.16
CA VAL A 65 -11.25 2.55 26.96
C VAL A 65 -12.28 3.51 27.55
N LEU A 66 -13.57 3.24 27.32
CA LEU A 66 -14.66 4.10 27.80
C LEU A 66 -14.73 4.11 29.34
N LEU A 67 -14.61 2.95 29.99
CA LEU A 67 -14.61 2.84 31.45
C LEU A 67 -13.37 3.49 32.09
N TYR A 68 -12.18 3.29 31.49
CA TYR A 68 -10.97 3.98 31.94
C TYR A 68 -11.11 5.50 31.82
N SER A 69 -11.63 5.98 30.69
CA SER A 69 -11.84 7.41 30.45
C SER A 69 -12.89 8.01 31.39
N ALA A 70 -13.93 7.25 31.74
CA ALA A 70 -14.88 7.64 32.78
C ALA A 70 -14.20 7.75 34.15
N ALA A 71 -13.35 6.78 34.52
CA ALA A 71 -12.58 6.83 35.77
C ALA A 71 -11.68 8.06 35.85
N VAL A 72 -10.91 8.34 34.79
CA VAL A 72 -10.08 9.55 34.66
C VAL A 72 -10.93 10.82 34.78
N THR A 73 -12.07 10.86 34.07
CA THR A 73 -13.03 11.97 34.09
C THR A 73 -13.55 12.28 35.49
N LEU A 74 -13.89 11.23 36.26
CA LEU A 74 -14.35 11.37 37.64
C LEU A 74 -13.29 11.94 38.58
N VAL A 75 -12.01 11.61 38.40
CA VAL A 75 -10.93 12.13 39.25
C VAL A 75 -10.85 13.67 39.23
N TYR A 76 -11.12 14.31 38.09
CA TYR A 76 -11.08 15.78 37.98
C TYR A 76 -12.46 16.47 38.05
N THR A 77 -13.56 15.75 37.79
CA THR A 77 -14.91 16.33 37.92
C THR A 77 -15.41 16.31 39.36
N LEU A 78 -15.10 15.26 40.13
CA LEU A 78 -15.49 15.15 41.53
C LEU A 78 -14.67 16.12 42.41
N ARG A 79 -15.33 16.70 43.43
CA ARG A 79 -14.70 17.64 44.39
C ARG A 79 -13.85 16.90 45.43
N LEU A 80 -12.78 16.25 44.98
CA LEU A 80 -11.86 15.47 45.83
C LEU A 80 -10.68 16.33 46.33
N PRO A 81 -10.21 16.13 47.59
CA PRO A 81 -9.00 16.76 48.09
C PRO A 81 -7.78 16.40 47.22
N ARG A 82 -6.78 17.30 47.16
CA ARG A 82 -5.58 17.13 46.31
C ARG A 82 -4.87 15.78 46.52
N ARG A 83 -4.75 15.33 47.78
CA ARG A 83 -4.13 14.03 48.12
C ARG A 83 -4.89 12.85 47.49
N TRP A 84 -6.21 12.85 47.53
CA TRP A 84 -7.05 11.80 46.92
C TRP A 84 -6.93 11.79 45.40
N ARG A 85 -6.93 12.96 44.76
CA ARG A 85 -6.73 13.06 43.30
C ARG A 85 -5.36 12.54 42.88
N LEU A 86 -4.31 12.86 43.64
CA LEU A 86 -2.96 12.36 43.36
C LEU A 86 -2.91 10.83 43.49
N VAL A 87 -3.43 10.27 44.58
CA VAL A 87 -3.44 8.82 44.80
C VAL A 87 -4.21 8.12 43.69
N LEU A 88 -5.45 8.54 43.38
CA LEU A 88 -6.25 7.92 42.31
C LEU A 88 -5.59 8.07 40.94
N GLY A 89 -5.01 9.24 40.64
CA GLY A 89 -4.28 9.47 39.40
C GLY A 89 -3.07 8.53 39.25
N VAL A 90 -2.27 8.39 40.30
CA VAL A 90 -1.14 7.45 40.32
C VAL A 90 -1.63 6.01 40.16
N THR A 91 -2.71 5.61 40.84
CA THR A 91 -3.29 4.27 40.70
C THR A 91 -3.72 3.98 39.26
N LEU A 92 -4.36 4.93 38.58
CA LEU A 92 -4.76 4.78 37.17
C LEU A 92 -3.55 4.61 36.24
N VAL A 93 -2.49 5.40 36.46
CA VAL A 93 -1.23 5.29 35.69
C VAL A 93 -0.55 3.93 35.92
N VAL A 94 -0.50 3.46 37.17
CA VAL A 94 0.05 2.14 37.51
C VAL A 94 -0.78 1.02 36.87
N ASN A 95 -2.11 1.13 36.91
CA ASN A 95 -2.99 0.16 36.26
C ASN A 95 -2.73 0.08 34.75
N LEU A 96 -2.61 1.23 34.07
CA LEU A 96 -2.27 1.27 32.64
C LEU A 96 -0.89 0.63 32.35
N ALA A 97 0.11 0.87 33.20
CA ALA A 97 1.42 0.24 33.08
C ALA A 97 1.35 -1.30 33.25
N MET A 98 0.51 -1.79 34.18
CA MET A 98 0.26 -3.22 34.34
C MET A 98 -0.44 -3.84 33.12
N LEU A 99 -1.44 -3.15 32.54
CA LEU A 99 -2.09 -3.62 31.31
C LEU A 99 -1.11 -3.74 30.15
N ARG A 100 -0.19 -2.77 30.00
CA ARG A 100 0.90 -2.83 29.00
C ARG A 100 1.87 -3.98 29.26
N ALA A 101 2.11 -4.34 30.52
CA ALA A 101 2.99 -5.45 30.86
C ALA A 101 2.32 -6.82 30.67
N ALA A 102 0.98 -6.89 30.64
CA ALA A 102 0.23 -8.14 30.58
C ALA A 102 0.47 -8.92 29.27
N ASP A 103 0.54 -8.22 28.13
CA ASP A 103 0.92 -8.81 26.85
C ASP A 103 1.58 -7.76 25.93
N GLN A 104 2.73 -8.13 25.37
CA GLN A 104 3.50 -7.30 24.43
C GLN A 104 3.69 -8.00 23.08
N GLY A 105 2.96 -9.08 22.83
CA GLY A 105 3.02 -9.79 21.57
C GLY A 105 2.43 -9.00 20.40
N GLU A 106 2.80 -9.43 19.19
CA GLU A 106 2.34 -8.90 17.91
C GLU A 106 1.79 -10.00 16.97
N SER A 107 1.45 -11.19 17.51
CA SER A 107 0.85 -12.31 16.79
C SER A 107 -0.65 -12.41 17.06
N PHE A 108 -1.40 -13.17 16.25
CA PHE A 108 -2.83 -13.43 16.53
C PHE A 108 -3.07 -14.09 17.90
N THR A 109 -2.12 -14.87 18.39
CA THR A 109 -2.16 -15.52 19.70
C THR A 109 -1.79 -14.60 20.86
N ARG A 110 -0.93 -13.61 20.62
CA ARG A 110 -0.48 -12.61 21.61
C ARG A 110 -0.38 -11.28 20.89
N HIS A 111 -1.35 -10.38 21.09
CA HIS A 111 -1.51 -9.13 20.34
C HIS A 111 -1.65 -7.90 21.25
N GLY A 112 -1.23 -7.99 22.52
CA GLY A 112 -1.36 -6.91 23.49
C GLY A 112 -0.70 -5.60 23.07
N SER A 113 0.36 -5.64 22.25
CA SER A 113 0.95 -4.42 21.68
C SER A 113 -0.04 -3.66 20.78
N TYR A 114 -0.87 -4.38 19.99
CA TYR A 114 -1.92 -3.77 19.18
C TYR A 114 -3.07 -3.25 20.04
N ASN A 115 -3.50 -4.01 21.06
CA ASN A 115 -4.59 -3.58 21.93
C ASN A 115 -4.18 -2.33 22.74
N MET A 116 -2.95 -2.29 23.25
CA MET A 116 -2.43 -1.12 23.95
C MET A 116 -2.35 0.10 23.02
N LEU A 117 -1.90 -0.09 21.78
CA LEU A 117 -1.88 0.98 20.79
C LEU A 117 -3.30 1.54 20.54
N VAL A 118 -4.27 0.66 20.23
CA VAL A 118 -5.67 1.07 20.01
C VAL A 118 -6.24 1.75 21.25
N PHE A 119 -5.97 1.19 22.43
CA PHE A 119 -6.39 1.76 23.71
C PHE A 119 -5.90 3.21 23.86
N LEU A 120 -4.62 3.46 23.61
CA LEU A 120 -4.04 4.81 23.74
C LEU A 120 -4.54 5.77 22.65
N VAL A 121 -4.65 5.30 21.41
CA VAL A 121 -5.17 6.10 20.28
C VAL A 121 -6.61 6.56 20.51
N LEU A 122 -7.42 5.78 21.23
CA LEU A 122 -8.77 6.17 21.60
C LEU A 122 -8.83 6.95 22.92
N ALA A 123 -8.15 6.47 23.97
CA ALA A 123 -8.24 7.05 25.30
C ALA A 123 -7.64 8.46 25.37
N VAL A 124 -6.50 8.71 24.74
CA VAL A 124 -5.82 10.01 24.85
C VAL A 124 -6.68 11.14 24.25
N PRO A 125 -7.13 11.09 22.98
CA PRO A 125 -7.98 12.15 22.44
C PRO A 125 -9.30 12.29 23.19
N LEU A 126 -9.92 11.17 23.58
CA LEU A 126 -11.18 11.18 24.32
C LEU A 126 -11.05 11.94 25.66
N ASN A 127 -9.99 11.66 26.43
CA ASN A 127 -9.76 12.32 27.72
C ASN A 127 -9.36 13.80 27.56
N VAL A 128 -8.63 14.16 26.50
CA VAL A 128 -8.33 15.57 26.18
C VAL A 128 -9.62 16.33 25.89
N VAL A 129 -10.51 15.77 25.05
CA VAL A 129 -11.81 16.38 24.73
C VAL A 129 -12.70 16.45 25.97
N ALA A 130 -12.77 15.39 26.77
CA ALA A 130 -13.54 15.38 28.01
C ALA A 130 -13.07 16.45 29.00
N LEU A 131 -11.75 16.62 29.16
CA LEU A 131 -11.18 17.65 30.02
C LEU A 131 -11.49 19.06 29.49
N ALA A 132 -11.26 19.31 28.20
CA ALA A 132 -11.57 20.60 27.57
C ALA A 132 -13.06 20.95 27.73
N THR A 133 -13.94 19.97 27.52
CA THR A 133 -15.39 20.10 27.70
C THR A 133 -15.75 20.51 29.12
N VAL A 134 -15.16 19.86 30.13
CA VAL A 134 -15.40 20.18 31.54
C VAL A 134 -14.87 21.57 31.92
N LEU A 135 -13.71 21.96 31.40
CA LEU A 135 -13.15 23.30 31.62
C LEU A 135 -14.03 24.39 31.00
N LEU A 136 -14.47 24.20 29.76
CA LEU A 136 -15.38 25.12 29.06
C LEU A 136 -16.72 25.22 29.77
N TRP A 137 -17.30 24.09 30.18
CA TRP A 137 -18.56 24.06 30.94
C TRP A 137 -18.48 24.87 32.24
N ARG A 138 -17.35 24.79 32.95
CA ARG A 138 -17.12 25.58 34.17
C ARG A 138 -16.84 27.05 33.89
N SER A 139 -16.36 27.41 32.71
CA SER A 139 -15.93 28.78 32.38
C SER A 139 -17.02 29.66 31.77
N THR A 140 -18.10 29.10 31.21
CA THR A 140 -19.15 29.90 30.55
C THR A 140 -20.56 29.43 30.86
N ARG A 141 -21.44 30.39 31.18
CA ARG A 141 -22.88 30.15 31.41
C ARG A 141 -23.64 29.75 30.13
N HIS A 142 -23.07 29.99 28.95
CA HIS A 142 -23.69 29.68 27.65
C HIS A 142 -23.21 28.35 27.06
N PHE A 143 -22.47 27.54 27.82
CA PHE A 143 -21.86 26.30 27.36
C PHE A 143 -22.80 25.43 26.51
N TRP A 144 -24.01 25.13 27.01
CA TRP A 144 -24.95 24.26 26.32
C TRP A 144 -25.45 24.82 24.98
N ARG A 145 -25.59 26.16 24.86
CA ARG A 145 -25.97 26.80 23.59
C ARG A 145 -24.83 26.70 22.57
N ILE A 146 -23.60 26.97 23.01
CA ILE A 146 -22.40 26.87 22.16
C ILE A 146 -22.18 25.41 21.73
N ALA A 147 -22.22 24.47 22.67
CA ALA A 147 -22.07 23.05 22.40
C ALA A 147 -23.13 22.54 21.42
N GLY A 148 -24.40 22.92 21.61
CA GLY A 148 -25.47 22.59 20.68
C GLY A 148 -25.22 23.15 19.27
N ALA A 149 -24.85 24.42 19.17
CA ALA A 149 -24.53 25.05 17.89
C ALA A 149 -23.34 24.39 17.18
N VAL A 150 -22.29 24.03 17.92
CA VAL A 150 -21.11 23.31 17.39
C VAL A 150 -21.51 21.92 16.89
N VAL A 151 -22.27 21.15 17.66
CA VAL A 151 -22.72 19.81 17.25
C VAL A 151 -23.57 19.89 15.98
N VAL A 152 -24.55 20.78 15.93
CA VAL A 152 -25.38 20.98 14.72
C VAL A 152 -24.52 21.39 13.52
N SER A 153 -23.58 22.31 13.70
CA SER A 153 -22.69 22.76 12.63
C SER A 153 -21.80 21.61 12.11
N LEU A 154 -21.25 20.79 13.01
CA LEU A 154 -20.45 19.62 12.66
C LEU A 154 -21.28 18.55 11.93
N LEU A 155 -22.52 18.30 12.35
CA LEU A 155 -23.43 17.36 11.68
C LEU A 155 -23.77 17.85 10.26
N LEU A 156 -24.09 19.14 10.10
CA LEU A 156 -24.36 19.73 8.79
C LEU A 156 -23.13 19.67 7.87
N LEU A 157 -21.96 20.06 8.38
CA LEU A 157 -20.70 20.01 7.64
C LEU A 157 -20.34 18.58 7.22
N THR A 158 -20.47 17.62 8.13
CA THR A 158 -20.18 16.20 7.87
C THR A 158 -21.15 15.65 6.82
N SER A 159 -22.44 15.96 6.93
CA SER A 159 -23.46 15.52 5.97
C SER A 159 -23.20 16.11 4.58
N ALA A 160 -22.96 17.42 4.49
CA ALA A 160 -22.63 18.09 3.24
C ALA A 160 -21.34 17.53 2.61
N THR A 161 -20.33 17.27 3.43
CA THR A 161 -19.07 16.67 2.98
C THR A 161 -19.29 15.24 2.48
N LEU A 162 -20.06 14.43 3.20
CA LEU A 162 -20.35 13.04 2.80
C LEU A 162 -21.10 12.98 1.47
N VAL A 163 -22.07 13.87 1.25
CA VAL A 163 -22.76 14.01 -0.05
C VAL A 163 -21.77 14.38 -1.16
N ARG A 164 -20.87 15.33 -0.90
CA ARG A 164 -19.81 15.70 -1.86
C ARG A 164 -18.86 14.55 -2.15
N GLN A 165 -18.48 13.77 -1.14
CA GLN A 165 -17.59 12.61 -1.32
C GLN A 165 -18.29 11.48 -2.08
N LYS A 166 -19.60 11.26 -1.87
CA LYS A 166 -20.38 10.34 -2.68
C LYS A 166 -20.38 10.73 -4.17
N ALA A 167 -20.51 12.02 -4.49
CA ALA A 167 -20.39 12.50 -5.87
C ALA A 167 -18.97 12.29 -6.43
N ARG A 168 -17.93 12.59 -5.63
CA ARG A 168 -16.52 12.37 -6.01
C ARG A 168 -16.16 10.90 -6.21
N TRP A 169 -16.79 9.99 -5.46
CA TRP A 169 -16.58 8.56 -5.65
C TRP A 169 -16.96 8.11 -7.07
N ARG A 170 -18.01 8.72 -7.64
CA ARG A 170 -18.47 8.49 -9.02
C ARG A 170 -17.62 9.20 -10.06
N ALA A 171 -16.97 10.32 -9.72
CA ALA A 171 -16.15 11.09 -10.66
C ALA A 171 -14.90 10.31 -11.11
N GLY A 172 -14.53 10.46 -12.38
CA GLY A 172 -13.29 9.99 -12.99
C GLY A 172 -12.55 11.13 -13.69
N PHE A 173 -11.65 10.76 -14.61
CA PHE A 173 -10.89 11.72 -15.40
C PHE A 173 -11.74 12.44 -16.46
N LEU A 174 -11.32 13.66 -16.81
CA LEU A 174 -11.86 14.44 -17.91
C LEU A 174 -13.37 14.71 -17.77
N GLY A 175 -13.85 14.86 -16.53
CA GLY A 175 -15.27 15.05 -16.23
C GLY A 175 -16.15 13.81 -16.45
N ARG A 176 -15.60 12.68 -16.89
CA ARG A 176 -16.33 11.41 -17.04
C ARG A 176 -16.59 10.80 -15.66
N GLY A 177 -17.65 10.02 -15.54
CA GLY A 177 -18.07 9.44 -14.27
C GLY A 177 -18.72 8.06 -14.40
N TYR A 178 -18.83 7.36 -13.28
CA TYR A 178 -19.62 6.14 -13.17
C TYR A 178 -21.07 6.45 -13.47
N GLN A 179 -21.63 5.77 -14.46
CA GLN A 179 -23.02 5.91 -14.88
C GLN A 179 -23.84 4.76 -14.31
N PRO A 180 -24.78 4.96 -13.39
CA PRO A 180 -25.66 3.89 -12.91
C PRO A 180 -26.62 3.48 -14.04
N ASP A 181 -26.23 2.46 -14.79
CA ASP A 181 -26.98 1.88 -15.91
C ASP A 181 -27.76 0.66 -15.39
N ALA A 182 -29.07 0.59 -15.68
CA ALA A 182 -29.92 -0.52 -15.25
C ALA A 182 -29.56 -1.83 -15.97
N ALA A 183 -28.99 -1.74 -17.17
CA ALA A 183 -28.55 -2.89 -17.94
C ALA A 183 -27.15 -3.37 -17.57
N ALA A 184 -26.39 -2.65 -16.72
CA ALA A 184 -25.02 -3.00 -16.37
C ALA A 184 -24.86 -3.35 -14.89
N CYS A 185 -23.73 -3.96 -14.52
CA CYS A 185 -23.38 -4.20 -13.12
C CYS A 185 -23.48 -2.89 -12.30
N ARG A 186 -24.33 -2.88 -11.27
CA ARG A 186 -24.48 -1.73 -10.37
C ARG A 186 -23.91 -2.04 -9.01
N PHE A 187 -23.13 -1.12 -8.46
CA PHE A 187 -22.67 -1.27 -7.08
C PHE A 187 -23.82 -1.10 -6.07
N PRO A 188 -23.87 -1.89 -4.98
CA PRO A 188 -24.89 -1.81 -3.95
C PRO A 188 -25.00 -0.41 -3.31
N GLU A 189 -26.23 0.07 -3.14
CA GLU A 189 -26.55 1.32 -2.43
C GLU A 189 -27.25 1.03 -1.09
N PRO A 190 -27.11 1.89 -0.05
CA PRO A 190 -26.34 3.14 -0.06
C PRO A 190 -24.82 2.94 0.02
N ASN A 191 -24.07 3.53 -0.91
CA ASN A 191 -22.61 3.49 -0.94
C ASN A 191 -22.02 4.78 -0.34
N TRP A 192 -21.79 4.78 0.98
CA TRP A 192 -21.26 5.94 1.70
C TRP A 192 -19.74 5.83 1.94
N PRO A 193 -18.92 6.71 1.33
CA PRO A 193 -17.47 6.67 1.49
C PRO A 193 -17.04 7.39 2.78
N PHE A 194 -17.36 6.83 3.95
CA PHE A 194 -17.06 7.44 5.24
C PHE A 194 -15.56 7.72 5.44
N ILE A 195 -14.70 6.88 4.85
CA ILE A 195 -13.25 7.06 4.92
C ILE A 195 -12.78 8.37 4.27
N ASP A 196 -13.54 8.91 3.29
CA ASP A 196 -13.23 10.17 2.63
C ASP A 196 -13.54 11.41 3.50
N LEU A 197 -14.12 11.22 4.68
CA LEU A 197 -14.29 12.29 5.68
C LEU A 197 -13.01 12.56 6.46
N LEU A 198 -12.10 11.58 6.52
CA LEU A 198 -10.86 11.71 7.25
C LEU A 198 -9.84 12.54 6.46
N PRO A 199 -9.12 13.48 7.10
CA PRO A 199 -8.02 14.17 6.44
C PRO A 199 -6.86 13.20 6.16
N ALA A 200 -5.98 13.57 5.21
CA ALA A 200 -4.78 12.80 4.94
C ALA A 200 -3.92 12.67 6.20
N GLY A 201 -3.38 11.48 6.44
CA GLY A 201 -2.63 11.12 7.63
C GLY A 201 -3.48 10.77 8.84
N ALA A 202 -4.81 10.91 8.81
CA ALA A 202 -5.65 10.67 9.98
C ALA A 202 -5.57 9.24 10.53
N GLN A 203 -5.31 8.26 9.67
CA GLN A 203 -5.22 6.86 10.10
C GLN A 203 -3.82 6.45 10.57
N ASN A 204 -2.78 7.23 10.25
CA ASN A 204 -1.40 6.93 10.62
C ASN A 204 -0.65 8.11 11.29
N PHE A 205 -1.35 9.14 11.78
CA PHE A 205 -0.73 10.35 12.36
C PHE A 205 0.25 10.07 13.50
N TRP A 206 0.01 8.97 14.23
CA TRP A 206 0.80 8.51 15.37
C TRP A 206 2.05 7.71 14.97
N THR A 207 2.24 7.44 13.67
CA THR A 207 3.38 6.66 13.16
C THR A 207 4.63 7.50 12.89
N GLY A 208 4.53 8.82 13.06
CA GLY A 208 5.61 9.79 12.80
C GLY A 208 5.65 10.28 11.36
N SER A 209 6.78 10.89 10.98
CA SER A 209 6.97 11.43 9.62
C SER A 209 6.81 10.36 8.55
N GLN A 210 6.15 10.72 7.44
CA GLN A 210 6.06 9.88 6.24
C GLN A 210 7.16 10.20 5.21
N SER A 211 8.15 11.01 5.60
CA SER A 211 9.30 11.37 4.75
C SER A 211 10.54 10.56 5.12
N CYS A 212 11.20 9.96 4.12
CA CYS A 212 12.52 9.34 4.31
C CYS A 212 13.55 10.43 4.62
N ALA A 213 14.47 10.14 5.54
CA ALA A 213 15.57 11.03 5.83
C ALA A 213 16.61 10.88 4.72
N SER A 214 17.22 11.99 4.31
CA SER A 214 18.42 11.94 3.49
C SER A 214 19.55 11.25 4.28
N PRO A 215 20.41 10.46 3.62
CA PRO A 215 21.49 9.75 4.31
C PRO A 215 22.44 10.72 5.02
N SER A 216 22.98 10.31 6.18
CA SER A 216 23.78 11.17 7.07
C SER A 216 25.24 11.32 6.64
N VAL A 217 25.74 10.49 5.74
CA VAL A 217 27.13 10.52 5.26
C VAL A 217 27.17 10.60 3.74
N ASP A 218 27.89 11.60 3.25
CA ASP A 218 27.93 12.01 1.85
C ASP A 218 29.14 11.38 1.12
N PHE A 219 29.29 10.05 1.19
CA PHE A 219 30.25 9.35 0.33
C PHE A 219 29.60 9.16 -1.05
N ASP A 220 30.30 9.46 -2.14
CA ASP A 220 29.79 9.20 -3.49
C ASP A 220 30.14 7.77 -3.91
N ALA A 221 29.22 7.12 -4.62
CA ALA A 221 29.46 5.80 -5.16
C ALA A 221 28.78 5.68 -6.51
N ARG A 222 29.51 5.18 -7.51
CA ARG A 222 29.03 5.07 -8.88
C ARG A 222 29.38 3.72 -9.47
N LEU A 223 28.43 3.16 -10.22
CA LEU A 223 28.62 1.97 -11.03
C LEU A 223 28.34 2.33 -12.48
N THR A 224 29.34 2.16 -13.36
CA THR A 224 29.18 2.56 -14.76
C THR A 224 28.29 1.58 -15.55
N GLN A 225 27.42 2.15 -16.40
CA GLN A 225 26.41 1.41 -17.18
C GLN A 225 27.00 0.50 -18.27
N GLN A 226 28.17 0.80 -18.83
CA GLN A 226 28.77 -0.02 -19.90
C GLN A 226 29.82 -1.00 -19.36
N ASP A 227 30.81 -0.48 -18.62
CA ASP A 227 32.00 -1.24 -18.23
C ASP A 227 31.95 -1.88 -16.83
N ALA A 228 30.84 -1.70 -16.09
CA ALA A 228 30.68 -2.16 -14.70
C ALA A 228 31.85 -1.75 -13.78
N VAL A 229 32.31 -0.51 -13.94
CA VAL A 229 33.35 0.06 -13.09
C VAL A 229 32.70 0.67 -11.86
N LEU A 230 33.12 0.19 -10.69
CA LEU A 230 32.74 0.72 -9.38
C LEU A 230 33.78 1.74 -8.90
N THR A 231 33.31 2.92 -8.51
CA THR A 231 34.07 3.92 -7.75
C THR A 231 33.32 4.30 -6.48
N ILE A 232 34.05 4.38 -5.36
CA ILE A 232 33.57 4.84 -4.05
C ILE A 232 34.54 5.91 -3.58
N ASP A 233 34.03 7.12 -3.35
CA ASP A 233 34.79 8.32 -3.05
C ASP A 233 34.19 9.07 -1.86
N GLY A 234 34.98 9.89 -1.16
CA GLY A 234 34.48 10.75 -0.08
C GLY A 234 34.16 10.03 1.24
N CYS A 235 34.53 8.75 1.41
CA CYS A 235 34.39 8.07 2.69
C CYS A 235 35.38 8.64 3.73
N PRO A 236 34.94 9.03 4.95
CA PRO A 236 35.81 9.57 5.99
C PRO A 236 36.98 8.65 6.36
N ALA A 237 38.14 9.26 6.67
CA ALA A 237 39.33 8.54 7.08
C ALA A 237 39.08 7.70 8.35
N GLY A 238 39.55 6.45 8.33
CA GLY A 238 39.42 5.52 9.45
C GLY A 238 38.14 4.66 9.43
N LEU A 239 37.22 4.88 8.48
CA LEU A 239 36.06 4.00 8.27
C LEU A 239 36.39 2.91 7.25
N PRO A 240 35.92 1.66 7.46
CA PRO A 240 36.08 0.59 6.48
C PRO A 240 35.24 0.89 5.24
N VAL A 241 35.84 0.72 4.06
CA VAL A 241 35.16 0.83 2.77
C VAL A 241 35.04 -0.55 2.15
N SER A 242 33.83 -0.93 1.78
CA SER A 242 33.56 -2.24 1.18
C SER A 242 32.43 -2.16 0.18
N TYR A 243 32.25 -3.22 -0.58
CA TYR A 243 31.10 -3.38 -1.46
C TYR A 243 30.63 -4.81 -1.47
N ASP A 244 29.34 -4.97 -1.74
CA ASP A 244 28.66 -6.25 -1.80
C ASP A 244 28.06 -6.41 -3.19
N VAL A 245 28.49 -7.45 -3.91
CA VAL A 245 27.92 -7.80 -5.21
C VAL A 245 26.72 -8.70 -4.96
N LEU A 246 25.52 -8.21 -5.29
CA LEU A 246 24.30 -8.99 -5.12
C LEU A 246 24.18 -10.03 -6.25
N PRO A 247 23.67 -11.23 -5.94
CA PRO A 247 23.56 -12.28 -6.94
C PRO A 247 22.42 -12.01 -7.92
N ASP A 248 22.58 -12.48 -9.16
CA ASP A 248 21.48 -12.57 -10.13
C ASP A 248 20.48 -13.64 -9.70
N THR A 249 19.22 -13.24 -9.50
CA THR A 249 18.13 -14.11 -9.03
C THR A 249 17.28 -14.72 -10.15
N ARG A 250 17.50 -14.35 -11.42
CA ARG A 250 16.68 -14.82 -12.55
C ARG A 250 16.70 -16.34 -12.69
N SER A 251 17.85 -16.95 -12.45
CA SER A 251 18.06 -18.41 -12.59
C SER A 251 17.64 -19.21 -11.35
N TRP A 252 17.20 -18.56 -10.26
CA TRP A 252 16.92 -19.24 -9.00
C TRP A 252 15.62 -20.05 -9.02
N PRO A 253 15.55 -21.20 -8.33
CA PRO A 253 14.34 -22.00 -8.30
C PRO A 253 13.20 -21.26 -7.58
N ALA A 254 11.96 -21.51 -8.02
CA ALA A 254 10.77 -20.83 -7.49
C ALA A 254 10.59 -20.97 -5.96
N SER A 255 11.07 -22.08 -5.36
CA SER A 255 11.05 -22.28 -3.91
C SER A 255 11.96 -21.32 -3.15
N GLU A 256 13.02 -20.82 -3.79
CA GLU A 256 13.94 -19.85 -3.20
C GLU A 256 13.50 -18.40 -3.42
N LYS A 257 12.59 -18.14 -4.37
CA LYS A 257 12.12 -16.79 -4.71
C LYS A 257 10.88 -16.34 -3.92
N GLN A 258 10.73 -16.83 -2.68
CA GLN A 258 9.58 -16.55 -1.84
C GLN A 258 9.97 -15.85 -0.53
N ARG A 259 9.50 -14.62 -0.34
CA ARG A 259 9.50 -13.87 0.93
C ARG A 259 10.82 -13.97 1.71
N TYR A 260 10.77 -14.56 2.90
CA TYR A 260 11.90 -14.71 3.82
C TYR A 260 12.99 -15.63 3.27
N VAL A 261 12.64 -16.58 2.41
CA VAL A 261 13.62 -17.47 1.77
C VAL A 261 14.48 -16.64 0.83
N LEU A 262 13.87 -15.85 -0.04
CA LEU A 262 14.59 -15.01 -1.00
C LEU A 262 15.55 -14.03 -0.32
N ASN A 263 15.07 -13.31 0.69
CA ASN A 263 15.89 -12.40 1.50
C ASN A 263 17.09 -13.12 2.17
N ARG A 264 16.87 -14.30 2.76
CA ARG A 264 17.96 -15.08 3.39
C ARG A 264 18.96 -15.57 2.36
N MET A 265 18.49 -16.10 1.24
CA MET A 265 19.36 -16.63 0.17
C MET A 265 20.19 -15.52 -0.48
N ILE A 266 19.62 -14.33 -0.66
CA ILE A 266 20.37 -13.15 -1.14
C ILE A 266 21.50 -12.81 -0.18
N VAL A 267 21.22 -12.66 1.12
CA VAL A 267 22.26 -12.34 2.10
C VAL A 267 23.33 -13.43 2.17
N GLN A 268 22.94 -14.71 2.11
CA GLN A 268 23.88 -15.84 2.16
C GLN A 268 24.77 -15.94 0.91
N ARG A 269 24.25 -15.60 -0.28
CA ARG A 269 24.96 -15.70 -1.55
C ARG A 269 25.65 -14.38 -1.96
N THR A 270 25.46 -13.32 -1.19
CA THR A 270 26.11 -12.02 -1.44
C THR A 270 27.57 -12.09 -1.03
N VAL A 271 28.46 -11.62 -1.91
CA VAL A 271 29.90 -11.62 -1.68
C VAL A 271 30.36 -10.22 -1.31
N ARG A 272 30.80 -10.05 -0.06
CA ARG A 272 31.45 -8.82 0.41
C ARG A 272 32.92 -8.79 0.04
N ARG A 273 33.39 -7.63 -0.41
CA ARG A 273 34.79 -7.37 -0.75
C ARG A 273 35.24 -6.02 -0.19
N GLU A 274 36.49 -5.94 0.24
CA GLU A 274 37.11 -4.66 0.61
C GLU A 274 37.30 -3.79 -0.63
N TYR A 275 37.13 -2.48 -0.46
CA TYR A 275 37.33 -1.50 -1.52
C TYR A 275 38.65 -0.77 -1.32
N ASN A 276 39.63 -1.06 -2.18
CA ASN A 276 40.97 -0.46 -2.15
C ASN A 276 41.22 0.53 -3.31
N GLY A 277 40.16 0.92 -4.03
CA GLY A 277 40.22 1.76 -5.22
C GLY A 277 39.32 1.24 -6.32
N ARG A 278 39.37 1.90 -7.50
CA ARG A 278 38.52 1.61 -8.66
C ARG A 278 38.51 0.12 -9.01
N VAL A 279 37.33 -0.50 -9.06
CA VAL A 279 37.16 -1.94 -9.36
C VAL A 279 36.39 -2.11 -10.66
N ARG A 280 36.84 -3.03 -11.53
CA ARG A 280 36.07 -3.47 -12.71
C ARG A 280 35.36 -4.79 -12.37
N LEU A 281 34.04 -4.76 -12.32
CA LEU A 281 33.19 -5.93 -12.05
C LEU A 281 32.85 -6.64 -13.37
N ASP A 282 32.18 -7.79 -13.28
CA ASP A 282 31.74 -8.52 -14.47
C ASP A 282 30.60 -7.77 -15.16
N ALA A 283 30.93 -7.14 -16.30
CA ALA A 283 29.98 -6.36 -17.08
C ALA A 283 28.84 -7.20 -17.69
N ARG A 284 28.96 -8.52 -17.77
CA ARG A 284 27.90 -9.38 -18.32
C ARG A 284 26.85 -9.79 -17.30
N SER A 285 27.20 -9.84 -16.02
CA SER A 285 26.34 -10.43 -14.98
C SER A 285 26.06 -9.50 -13.80
N THR A 286 26.92 -8.51 -13.54
CA THR A 286 26.77 -7.65 -12.38
C THR A 286 25.82 -6.49 -12.69
N GLU A 287 24.66 -6.49 -12.04
CA GLU A 287 23.62 -5.46 -12.20
C GLU A 287 23.33 -4.70 -10.92
N THR A 288 23.63 -5.27 -9.75
CA THR A 288 23.32 -4.67 -8.45
C THR A 288 24.50 -4.77 -7.50
N VAL A 289 24.91 -3.65 -6.92
CA VAL A 289 26.01 -3.54 -5.96
C VAL A 289 25.57 -2.67 -4.80
N ILE A 290 25.93 -3.05 -3.57
CA ILE A 290 25.80 -2.18 -2.41
C ILE A 290 27.19 -1.66 -2.05
N ALA A 291 27.40 -0.36 -2.21
CA ALA A 291 28.60 0.32 -1.74
C ALA A 291 28.46 0.68 -0.26
N ARG A 292 29.54 0.55 0.52
CA ARG A 292 29.54 0.77 1.97
C ARG A 292 30.69 1.65 2.43
N CYS A 293 30.39 2.53 3.37
CA CYS A 293 31.34 3.35 4.09
C CYS A 293 30.95 3.34 5.59
N GLY A 294 31.67 2.57 6.41
CA GLY A 294 31.22 2.28 7.78
C GLY A 294 29.87 1.57 7.78
N ASP A 295 28.87 2.14 8.48
CA ASP A 295 27.50 1.62 8.57
C ASP A 295 26.57 2.15 7.46
N GLU A 296 27.05 3.04 6.60
CA GLU A 296 26.25 3.69 5.56
C GLU A 296 26.31 2.90 4.26
N GLU A 297 25.17 2.81 3.58
CA GLU A 297 24.97 1.94 2.42
C GLU A 297 24.33 2.69 1.25
N LYS A 298 24.84 2.48 0.04
CA LYS A 298 24.24 2.98 -1.21
C LYS A 298 24.01 1.81 -2.17
N LEU A 299 22.77 1.66 -2.64
CA LEU A 299 22.43 0.73 -3.70
C LEU A 299 22.79 1.33 -5.05
N LEU A 300 23.51 0.57 -5.87
CA LEU A 300 23.93 0.96 -7.21
C LEU A 300 23.37 -0.05 -8.20
N LEU A 301 22.71 0.47 -9.23
CA LEU A 301 22.09 -0.31 -10.28
C LEU A 301 22.79 -0.06 -11.62
N ARG A 302 22.84 -1.08 -12.47
CA ARG A 302 23.12 -0.99 -13.91
C ARG A 302 22.32 -2.07 -14.63
N ILE A 303 22.15 -1.93 -15.94
CA ILE A 303 21.52 -2.96 -16.77
C ILE A 303 22.56 -3.55 -17.73
N ALA A 304 22.92 -4.81 -17.53
CA ALA A 304 23.81 -5.54 -18.41
C ALA A 304 23.03 -6.03 -19.63
N ARG A 305 23.33 -5.52 -20.83
CA ARG A 305 22.57 -5.92 -22.02
C ARG A 305 22.64 -7.42 -22.26
N THR A 306 21.49 -8.09 -22.30
CA THR A 306 21.33 -9.52 -22.64
C THR A 306 21.17 -9.72 -24.14
N LEU A 307 20.65 -8.71 -24.85
CA LEU A 307 20.44 -8.73 -26.30
C LEU A 307 21.44 -7.81 -27.03
N PRO A 308 21.99 -8.25 -28.18
CA PRO A 308 22.83 -7.41 -29.01
C PRO A 308 22.05 -6.22 -29.58
N PRO A 309 22.75 -5.13 -29.98
CA PRO A 309 22.14 -4.03 -30.70
C PRO A 309 21.36 -4.52 -31.92
N ALA A 310 20.12 -4.06 -32.08
CA ALA A 310 19.30 -4.35 -33.24
C ALA A 310 19.92 -3.77 -34.52
N HIS A 311 19.87 -4.51 -35.62
CA HIS A 311 20.25 -4.02 -36.94
C HIS A 311 19.27 -2.93 -37.42
N GLU A 312 19.67 -2.07 -38.35
CA GLU A 312 18.87 -0.91 -38.78
C GLU A 312 17.48 -1.29 -39.34
N SER A 313 17.39 -2.36 -40.12
CA SER A 313 16.12 -2.90 -40.62
C SER A 313 15.21 -3.41 -39.49
N GLN A 314 15.79 -4.03 -38.46
CA GLN A 314 15.06 -4.45 -37.27
C GLN A 314 14.59 -3.22 -36.49
N ARG A 315 15.46 -2.22 -36.25
CA ARG A 315 15.10 -0.98 -35.55
C ARG A 315 13.89 -0.27 -36.16
N GLN A 316 13.79 -0.23 -37.49
CA GLN A 316 12.63 0.39 -38.15
C GLN A 316 11.31 -0.36 -37.90
N VAL A 317 11.36 -1.70 -37.79
CA VAL A 317 10.20 -2.52 -37.41
C VAL A 317 9.91 -2.35 -35.91
N GLU A 318 10.96 -2.37 -35.09
CA GLU A 318 10.86 -2.25 -33.64
C GLU A 318 10.29 -0.92 -33.17
N THR A 319 10.67 0.18 -33.81
CA THR A 319 10.16 1.54 -33.51
C THR A 319 8.67 1.70 -33.84
N ARG A 320 8.06 0.79 -34.60
CA ARG A 320 6.60 0.76 -34.85
C ARG A 320 5.82 0.04 -33.75
N ARG A 321 6.50 -0.68 -32.87
CA ARG A 321 5.89 -1.40 -31.75
C ARG A 321 5.91 -0.50 -30.51
N PRO A 322 4.80 -0.39 -29.77
CA PRO A 322 4.79 0.42 -28.57
C PRO A 322 5.54 -0.29 -27.45
N ASN A 323 6.23 0.49 -26.64
CA ASN A 323 6.67 0.07 -25.32
C ASN A 323 5.45 -0.13 -24.41
N ILE A 324 5.56 -1.05 -23.46
CA ILE A 324 4.50 -1.38 -22.51
C ILE A 324 5.00 -1.11 -21.09
N LEU A 325 4.42 -0.13 -20.41
CA LEU A 325 4.71 0.19 -19.01
C LEU A 325 3.52 -0.25 -18.14
N LEU A 326 3.75 -1.22 -17.27
CA LEU A 326 2.75 -1.74 -16.34
C LEU A 326 3.06 -1.25 -14.93
N LEU A 327 2.18 -0.45 -14.37
CA LEU A 327 2.30 0.12 -13.03
C LEU A 327 1.23 -0.53 -12.13
N CYS A 328 1.66 -1.49 -11.33
CA CYS A 328 0.78 -2.26 -10.44
C CYS A 328 0.81 -1.69 -9.02
N PHE A 329 -0.34 -1.41 -8.42
CA PHE A 329 -0.45 -0.89 -7.06
C PHE A 329 -1.28 -1.82 -6.17
N ASP A 330 -0.60 -2.71 -5.46
CA ASP A 330 -1.24 -3.57 -4.46
C ASP A 330 -1.35 -2.79 -3.13
N ALA A 331 -2.53 -2.58 -2.52
CA ALA A 331 -3.89 -3.01 -2.87
C ALA A 331 -4.78 -1.78 -3.12
N VAL A 332 -4.84 -1.26 -4.35
CA VAL A 332 -5.43 0.06 -4.63
C VAL A 332 -6.74 -0.03 -5.40
N SER A 333 -7.82 0.47 -4.77
CA SER A 333 -9.11 0.64 -5.42
C SER A 333 -9.08 1.79 -6.43
N ARG A 334 -10.00 1.79 -7.40
CA ARG A 334 -10.19 2.92 -8.32
C ARG A 334 -10.28 4.25 -7.57
N ARG A 335 -11.10 4.31 -6.51
CA ARG A 335 -11.24 5.53 -5.70
C ARG A 335 -9.99 5.82 -4.88
N GLY A 336 -9.31 4.79 -4.36
CA GLY A 336 -8.05 4.90 -3.63
C GLY A 336 -6.96 5.59 -4.44
N PHE A 337 -6.86 5.30 -5.74
CA PHE A 337 -5.94 5.97 -6.66
C PHE A 337 -6.17 7.49 -6.66
N HIS A 338 -7.39 7.94 -6.96
CA HIS A 338 -7.76 9.37 -6.96
C HIS A 338 -7.60 10.03 -5.59
N ARG A 339 -7.77 9.26 -4.51
CA ARG A 339 -7.67 9.73 -3.12
C ARG A 339 -6.22 10.01 -2.71
N ARG A 340 -5.27 9.15 -3.12
CA ARG A 340 -3.89 9.17 -2.62
C ARG A 340 -2.83 9.61 -3.63
N LEU A 341 -3.09 9.43 -4.92
CA LEU A 341 -2.18 9.79 -6.00
C LEU A 341 -2.71 11.02 -6.74
N ARG A 342 -2.87 12.13 -6.01
CA ARG A 342 -3.59 13.32 -6.51
C ARG A 342 -2.80 14.08 -7.56
N ARG A 343 -1.47 14.20 -7.39
CA ARG A 343 -0.58 14.85 -8.38
C ARG A 343 -0.55 14.03 -9.65
N THR A 344 -0.36 12.72 -9.51
CA THR A 344 -0.38 11.77 -10.62
C THR A 344 -1.71 11.80 -11.35
N SER A 345 -2.84 11.77 -10.62
CA SER A 345 -4.18 11.83 -11.22
C SER A 345 -4.38 13.09 -12.06
N LYS A 346 -3.91 14.24 -11.57
CA LYS A 346 -3.98 15.51 -12.31
C LYS A 346 -3.09 15.47 -13.56
N LEU A 347 -1.85 15.01 -13.43
CA LEU A 347 -0.93 14.86 -14.56
C LEU A 347 -1.51 13.95 -15.63
N MET A 348 -2.16 12.85 -15.26
CA MET A 348 -2.80 11.95 -16.24
C MET A 348 -3.84 12.68 -17.11
N GLU A 349 -4.62 13.60 -16.54
CA GLU A 349 -5.53 14.45 -17.33
C GLU A 349 -4.76 15.39 -18.28
N GLU A 350 -3.62 15.93 -17.84
CA GLU A 350 -2.74 16.76 -18.67
C GLU A 350 -2.06 15.94 -19.80
N LEU A 351 -1.77 14.65 -19.56
CA LEU A 351 -1.24 13.73 -20.55
C LEU A 351 -2.27 13.34 -21.62
N HIS A 352 -3.55 13.60 -21.38
CA HIS A 352 -4.58 13.39 -22.38
C HIS A 352 -4.54 14.50 -23.44
N GLU A 353 -4.02 14.14 -24.61
CA GLU A 353 -3.96 15.02 -25.77
C GLU A 353 -4.55 14.27 -26.97
N PRO A 354 -5.83 14.53 -27.33
CA PRO A 354 -6.46 13.94 -28.50
C PRO A 354 -5.57 14.09 -29.74
N GLY A 355 -5.23 12.97 -30.39
CA GLY A 355 -4.30 12.92 -31.54
C GLY A 355 -2.87 12.53 -31.18
N ARG A 356 -2.48 12.60 -29.90
CA ARG A 356 -1.18 12.11 -29.40
C ARG A 356 -1.33 10.98 -28.40
N ARG A 357 -2.12 11.17 -27.33
CA ARG A 357 -2.31 10.19 -26.24
C ARG A 357 -3.74 10.23 -25.70
N ARG A 358 -4.34 9.06 -25.48
CA ARG A 358 -5.72 8.94 -24.99
C ARG A 358 -5.75 8.25 -23.64
N LEU A 359 -6.41 8.90 -22.68
CA LEU A 359 -6.60 8.40 -21.33
C LEU A 359 -7.94 7.68 -21.21
N TYR A 360 -7.94 6.50 -20.61
CA TYR A 360 -9.11 5.67 -20.36
C TYR A 360 -9.19 5.26 -18.89
N GLN A 361 -10.41 5.13 -18.38
CA GLN A 361 -10.69 4.61 -17.04
C GLN A 361 -11.85 3.62 -17.05
N PHE A 362 -11.65 2.48 -16.42
CA PHE A 362 -12.65 1.42 -16.32
C PHE A 362 -13.38 1.51 -14.97
N PHE A 363 -14.61 2.02 -14.98
CA PHE A 363 -15.38 2.28 -13.76
C PHE A 363 -15.86 1.00 -13.07
N ARG A 364 -16.01 -0.09 -13.83
CA ARG A 364 -16.43 -1.42 -13.35
C ARG A 364 -15.35 -2.48 -13.57
N SER A 365 -14.09 -2.08 -13.46
CA SER A 365 -13.00 -3.02 -13.18
C SER A 365 -13.35 -3.82 -11.91
N HIS A 366 -13.30 -5.15 -11.99
CA HIS A 366 -13.72 -6.02 -10.90
C HIS A 366 -12.70 -7.14 -10.63
N ALA A 367 -12.34 -7.34 -9.37
CA ALA A 367 -11.47 -8.45 -8.96
C ALA A 367 -12.21 -9.80 -9.08
N VAL A 368 -11.50 -10.86 -9.45
CA VAL A 368 -12.07 -12.22 -9.58
C VAL A 368 -11.87 -13.06 -8.32
N GLY A 369 -11.04 -12.59 -7.38
CA GLY A 369 -10.73 -13.25 -6.12
C GLY A 369 -10.57 -12.28 -4.95
N PHE A 370 -10.28 -12.85 -3.76
CA PHE A 370 -10.16 -12.06 -2.54
C PHE A 370 -8.82 -11.32 -2.41
N ASN A 371 -7.74 -11.91 -2.88
CA ASN A 371 -6.37 -11.44 -2.65
C ASN A 371 -5.56 -11.47 -3.96
N THR A 372 -4.28 -11.13 -3.85
CA THR A 372 -3.34 -11.05 -4.96
C THR A 372 -3.26 -12.33 -5.79
N ASP A 373 -3.36 -13.50 -5.16
CA ASP A 373 -3.06 -14.78 -5.81
C ASP A 373 -3.99 -15.03 -7.01
N ASP A 374 -5.30 -15.03 -6.84
CA ASP A 374 -6.25 -15.26 -7.95
C ASP A 374 -6.25 -14.11 -8.97
N ASN A 375 -6.17 -12.87 -8.48
CA ASN A 375 -6.31 -11.66 -9.30
C ASN A 375 -5.08 -11.40 -10.19
N SER A 376 -3.87 -11.45 -9.62
CA SER A 376 -2.64 -11.30 -10.40
C SER A 376 -2.42 -12.49 -11.31
N ARG A 377 -2.72 -13.71 -10.85
CA ARG A 377 -2.56 -14.91 -11.68
C ARG A 377 -3.45 -14.88 -12.92
N SER A 378 -4.72 -14.55 -12.77
CA SER A 378 -5.63 -14.43 -13.92
C SER A 378 -5.17 -13.38 -14.93
N MET A 379 -4.57 -12.27 -14.48
CA MET A 379 -3.92 -11.30 -15.37
C MET A 379 -2.67 -11.86 -16.06
N TYR A 380 -1.84 -12.60 -15.32
CA TYR A 380 -0.57 -13.09 -15.83
C TYR A 380 -0.76 -14.25 -16.81
N THR A 381 -1.66 -15.19 -16.53
CA THR A 381 -1.78 -16.47 -17.25
C THR A 381 -3.15 -16.74 -17.85
N GLY A 382 -4.13 -15.85 -17.67
CA GLY A 382 -5.50 -16.05 -18.18
C GLY A 382 -6.30 -17.08 -17.37
N THR A 383 -5.78 -17.58 -16.24
CA THR A 383 -6.46 -18.59 -15.41
C THR A 383 -6.13 -18.44 -13.93
N ILE A 384 -7.08 -18.74 -13.06
CA ILE A 384 -6.85 -18.87 -11.61
C ILE A 384 -6.28 -20.24 -11.22
N ARG A 385 -6.32 -21.23 -12.13
CA ARG A 385 -5.85 -22.59 -11.85
C ARG A 385 -4.36 -22.72 -12.06
N ARG A 386 -3.71 -23.48 -11.17
CA ARG A 386 -2.32 -23.91 -11.41
C ARG A 386 -2.27 -24.88 -12.55
N SER A 387 -1.65 -24.45 -13.64
CA SER A 387 -1.70 -25.13 -14.94
C SER A 387 -0.35 -25.17 -15.65
N GLY A 388 0.69 -24.54 -15.09
CA GLY A 388 2.01 -24.50 -15.72
C GLY A 388 2.07 -23.59 -16.93
N VAL A 389 1.03 -22.79 -17.18
CA VAL A 389 0.95 -21.84 -18.29
C VAL A 389 1.97 -20.73 -18.09
N ASP A 390 2.73 -20.41 -19.13
CA ASP A 390 3.65 -19.28 -19.09
C ASP A 390 2.91 -17.95 -18.90
N PRO A 391 3.44 -17.05 -18.05
CA PRO A 391 2.88 -15.72 -17.93
C PRO A 391 2.99 -14.97 -19.26
N VAL A 392 2.12 -13.99 -19.49
CA VAL A 392 2.06 -13.21 -20.73
C VAL A 392 3.39 -12.52 -21.07
N TRP A 393 4.25 -12.29 -20.08
CA TRP A 393 5.64 -11.85 -20.23
C TRP A 393 6.44 -12.71 -21.23
N GLN A 394 6.21 -14.03 -21.24
CA GLN A 394 6.85 -14.95 -22.17
C GLN A 394 6.50 -14.60 -23.61
N GLN A 395 5.23 -14.30 -23.89
CA GLN A 395 4.76 -13.95 -25.24
C GLN A 395 5.41 -12.65 -25.74
N PHE A 396 5.60 -11.67 -24.86
CA PHE A 396 6.35 -10.46 -25.21
C PHE A 396 7.81 -10.76 -25.52
N ARG A 397 8.47 -11.59 -24.69
CA ARG A 397 9.85 -11.99 -24.90
C ARG A 397 10.02 -12.73 -26.23
N ASP A 398 9.13 -13.66 -26.53
CA ASP A 398 9.10 -14.42 -27.78
C ASP A 398 8.84 -13.51 -28.99
N ALA A 399 8.05 -12.45 -28.82
CA ALA A 399 7.85 -11.41 -29.82
C ALA A 399 9.09 -10.49 -29.98
N GLY A 400 10.13 -10.62 -29.16
CA GLY A 400 11.37 -9.86 -29.25
C GLY A 400 11.42 -8.58 -28.41
N TYR A 401 10.46 -8.39 -27.49
CA TYR A 401 10.54 -7.33 -26.49
C TYR A 401 11.62 -7.63 -25.45
N VAL A 402 12.26 -6.58 -24.95
CA VAL A 402 13.01 -6.67 -23.69
C VAL A 402 12.01 -6.68 -22.54
N VAL A 403 12.01 -7.74 -21.74
CA VAL A 403 11.07 -7.86 -20.62
C VAL A 403 11.78 -7.58 -19.30
N ALA A 404 11.33 -6.56 -18.58
CA ALA A 404 11.88 -6.16 -17.29
C ALA A 404 10.82 -6.11 -16.20
N ARG A 405 11.17 -6.52 -14.98
CA ARG A 405 10.28 -6.53 -13.83
C ARG A 405 10.96 -5.93 -12.60
N THR A 406 10.26 -5.08 -11.87
CA THR A 406 10.71 -4.62 -10.57
C THR A 406 9.57 -4.58 -9.57
N ASP A 407 9.85 -5.02 -8.35
CA ASP A 407 8.86 -5.15 -7.28
C ASP A 407 9.39 -4.47 -6.02
N THR A 408 8.58 -3.70 -5.32
CA THR A 408 8.93 -3.23 -3.97
C THR A 408 8.78 -4.33 -2.91
N ASN A 409 8.31 -5.53 -3.26
CA ASN A 409 8.24 -6.67 -2.35
C ASN A 409 9.34 -7.69 -2.69
N CYS A 410 9.84 -8.42 -1.69
CA CYS A 410 10.84 -9.46 -1.87
C CYS A 410 10.17 -10.82 -2.17
N GLU A 411 9.46 -10.91 -3.29
CA GLU A 411 8.76 -12.13 -3.69
C GLU A 411 8.53 -12.13 -5.20
N ASP A 412 8.79 -13.25 -5.86
CA ASP A 412 8.44 -13.45 -7.26
C ASP A 412 7.09 -14.15 -7.36
N TRP A 413 6.03 -13.35 -7.56
CA TRP A 413 4.68 -13.86 -7.70
C TRP A 413 4.49 -14.72 -8.96
N SER A 414 5.16 -14.36 -10.06
CA SER A 414 5.06 -15.12 -11.31
C SER A 414 5.54 -16.56 -11.13
N SER A 415 6.73 -16.71 -10.54
CA SER A 415 7.29 -18.03 -10.26
C SER A 415 6.56 -18.76 -9.14
N LYS A 416 6.03 -18.04 -8.12
CA LYS A 416 5.20 -18.64 -7.06
C LYS A 416 3.95 -19.29 -7.63
N TYR A 417 3.21 -18.60 -8.51
CA TYR A 417 1.92 -19.09 -9.01
C TYR A 417 2.09 -20.39 -9.79
N GLU A 418 3.01 -20.40 -10.75
CA GLU A 418 3.27 -21.61 -11.54
C GLU A 418 4.08 -22.66 -10.76
N GLY A 419 4.78 -22.20 -9.71
CA GLY A 419 5.72 -22.98 -8.90
C GLY A 419 6.81 -23.63 -9.75
N ARG A 420 7.28 -22.87 -10.73
CA ARG A 420 8.47 -23.10 -11.55
C ARG A 420 9.16 -21.76 -11.79
N ASN A 421 10.43 -21.78 -12.15
CA ASN A 421 11.19 -20.56 -12.39
C ASN A 421 10.74 -19.92 -13.72
N THR A 422 9.81 -18.97 -13.64
CA THR A 422 9.32 -18.23 -14.81
C THR A 422 10.21 -17.06 -15.18
N SER A 423 10.95 -16.45 -14.23
CA SER A 423 11.85 -15.34 -14.53
C SER A 423 12.94 -15.74 -15.52
N MET A 424 13.53 -16.92 -15.35
CA MET A 424 14.58 -17.41 -16.26
C MET A 424 14.09 -17.50 -17.72
N THR A 425 12.84 -17.90 -17.93
CA THR A 425 12.28 -18.12 -19.28
C THR A 425 11.60 -16.88 -19.84
N ALA A 426 11.01 -16.03 -19.00
CA ALA A 426 10.10 -14.97 -19.43
C ALA A 426 10.59 -13.54 -19.15
N VAL A 427 11.69 -13.36 -18.42
CA VAL A 427 12.17 -12.03 -18.01
C VAL A 427 13.64 -11.87 -18.36
N ASP A 428 13.98 -10.74 -18.98
CA ASP A 428 15.36 -10.37 -19.27
C ASP A 428 16.01 -9.66 -18.10
N HIS A 429 15.31 -8.82 -17.33
CA HIS A 429 15.87 -8.07 -16.19
C HIS A 429 14.93 -8.08 -14.99
N GLU A 430 15.44 -8.29 -13.77
CA GLU A 430 14.62 -8.16 -12.56
C GLU A 430 15.29 -7.42 -11.40
N LEU A 431 14.52 -6.66 -10.63
CA LEU A 431 14.91 -6.07 -9.35
C LEU A 431 13.80 -6.25 -8.32
N LEU A 432 14.00 -7.14 -7.35
CA LEU A 432 13.00 -7.48 -6.33
C LEU A 432 13.33 -6.87 -4.97
N GLY A 433 12.35 -6.27 -4.32
CA GLY A 433 12.47 -5.67 -2.99
C GLY A 433 13.47 -4.51 -2.87
N PRO A 434 13.92 -3.91 -3.97
CA PRO A 434 15.26 -3.29 -4.09
C PRO A 434 16.47 -4.04 -3.51
N GLY A 435 16.63 -5.30 -3.90
CA GLY A 435 17.75 -6.18 -3.54
C GLY A 435 17.46 -7.06 -2.33
N CYS A 436 16.21 -7.09 -1.84
CA CYS A 436 15.79 -7.85 -0.66
C CYS A 436 16.73 -7.70 0.54
N TRP A 437 17.28 -6.49 0.75
CA TRP A 437 18.40 -6.28 1.67
C TRP A 437 17.94 -5.96 3.10
N PRO A 438 18.72 -6.25 4.17
CA PRO A 438 18.32 -6.08 5.56
C PRO A 438 17.76 -4.72 6.03
N PRO A 439 18.21 -3.56 5.52
CA PRO A 439 17.62 -2.26 5.91
C PRO A 439 16.11 -2.18 5.67
N TYR A 440 15.59 -2.93 4.68
CA TYR A 440 14.17 -3.02 4.37
C TYR A 440 13.56 -4.38 4.77
N PHE A 441 14.33 -5.47 4.63
CA PHE A 441 13.95 -6.83 4.99
C PHE A 441 14.80 -7.38 6.13
N ALA A 442 14.53 -6.91 7.35
CA ALA A 442 15.29 -7.28 8.53
C ALA A 442 15.35 -8.80 8.77
N LEU A 443 16.56 -9.33 8.98
CA LEU A 443 16.81 -10.77 9.14
C LEU A 443 16.40 -11.33 10.51
N ARG A 444 16.41 -10.49 11.54
CA ARG A 444 16.22 -10.88 12.95
C ARG A 444 14.88 -10.47 13.54
N SER A 445 14.10 -9.64 12.85
CA SER A 445 12.76 -9.21 13.27
C SER A 445 11.71 -9.69 12.26
N ASN A 446 10.45 -9.27 12.39
CA ASN A 446 9.41 -9.59 11.41
C ASN A 446 9.40 -8.52 10.30
N PRO A 447 10.01 -8.77 9.12
CA PRO A 447 10.01 -7.80 8.03
C PRO A 447 8.64 -7.65 7.36
N TYR A 448 7.68 -8.54 7.62
CA TYR A 448 6.33 -8.48 7.07
C TYR A 448 5.30 -8.00 8.10
N GLY A 449 5.77 -7.26 9.11
CA GLY A 449 4.92 -6.68 10.14
C GLY A 449 4.29 -5.35 9.74
N ASN A 450 3.42 -4.84 10.61
CA ASN A 450 2.75 -3.56 10.37
C ASN A 450 3.66 -2.33 10.59
N PHE A 451 4.84 -2.50 11.20
CA PHE A 451 5.69 -1.39 11.62
C PHE A 451 7.07 -1.32 10.95
N ASN A 452 7.39 -2.31 10.11
CA ASN A 452 8.61 -2.35 9.32
C ASN A 452 8.38 -3.18 8.04
N GLY A 453 9.17 -2.91 7.00
CA GLY A 453 9.16 -3.64 5.73
C GLY A 453 7.91 -3.41 4.84
N PRO A 454 7.63 -4.32 3.88
CA PRO A 454 6.65 -4.09 2.81
C PRO A 454 5.19 -3.97 3.23
N PHE A 455 4.80 -4.36 4.44
CA PHE A 455 3.41 -4.22 4.91
C PHE A 455 3.27 -3.14 5.97
N SER A 456 4.29 -2.29 6.12
CA SER A 456 4.25 -1.26 7.13
C SER A 456 3.28 -0.15 6.78
N MET A 457 2.57 0.34 7.81
CA MET A 457 1.81 1.60 7.79
C MET A 457 2.68 2.85 8.01
N LYS A 458 3.99 2.67 8.15
CA LYS A 458 5.00 3.73 8.07
C LYS A 458 5.52 3.82 6.64
N ARG A 459 6.13 4.97 6.32
CA ARG A 459 7.02 5.12 5.15
C ARG A 459 8.02 3.95 5.03
N ARG A 460 8.39 3.64 3.80
CA ARG A 460 9.31 2.54 3.48
C ARG A 460 10.55 3.13 2.86
N CYS A 461 11.64 3.10 3.61
CA CYS A 461 12.89 3.70 3.22
C CYS A 461 13.97 2.64 3.10
N ALA A 462 14.81 2.75 2.08
CA ALA A 462 16.01 1.96 1.92
C ALA A 462 17.07 2.81 1.22
N PHE A 463 18.32 2.73 1.69
CA PHE A 463 19.45 3.40 1.07
C PHE A 463 19.26 4.94 0.91
N GLY A 464 18.64 5.57 1.91
CA GLY A 464 18.47 7.03 1.96
C GLY A 464 17.29 7.61 1.16
N ASP A 465 16.48 6.79 0.49
CA ASP A 465 15.26 7.22 -0.20
C ASP A 465 14.10 6.25 0.04
N TYR A 466 12.93 6.53 -0.53
CA TYR A 466 11.81 5.61 -0.59
C TYR A 466 12.16 4.37 -1.40
N VAL A 467 11.67 3.21 -0.98
CA VAL A 467 11.93 1.93 -1.68
C VAL A 467 11.49 1.99 -3.15
N HIS A 468 10.33 2.57 -3.45
CA HIS A 468 9.84 2.70 -4.82
C HIS A 468 10.71 3.60 -5.72
N ALA A 469 11.58 4.45 -5.17
CA ALA A 469 12.51 5.26 -5.96
C ALA A 469 13.42 4.37 -6.83
N TRP A 470 13.81 3.21 -6.30
CA TRP A 470 14.63 2.23 -7.00
C TRP A 470 13.89 1.51 -8.13
N ASN A 471 12.56 1.34 -8.05
CA ASN A 471 11.76 0.86 -9.17
C ASN A 471 11.82 1.85 -10.34
N PHE A 472 11.74 3.16 -10.06
CA PHE A 472 11.84 4.20 -11.09
C PHE A 472 13.27 4.31 -11.65
N ASP A 473 14.32 4.21 -10.83
CA ASP A 473 15.71 4.17 -11.31
C ASP A 473 15.97 2.95 -12.20
N PHE A 474 15.51 1.77 -11.78
CA PHE A 474 15.56 0.56 -12.60
C PHE A 474 14.87 0.76 -13.95
N ALA A 475 13.68 1.38 -13.96
CA ALA A 475 12.94 1.63 -15.19
C ALA A 475 13.67 2.56 -16.16
N ARG A 476 14.28 3.64 -15.66
CA ARG A 476 15.12 4.52 -16.48
C ARG A 476 16.29 3.76 -17.09
N ARG A 477 17.00 2.96 -16.28
CA ARG A 477 18.18 2.23 -16.76
C ARG A 477 17.84 1.18 -17.80
N VAL A 478 16.69 0.51 -17.70
CA VAL A 478 16.21 -0.44 -18.73
C VAL A 478 15.94 0.30 -20.03
N ARG A 479 15.18 1.41 -19.98
CA ARG A 479 14.92 2.26 -21.16
C ARG A 479 16.23 2.70 -21.82
N ASP A 480 17.16 3.23 -21.03
CA ASP A 480 18.43 3.77 -21.52
C ASP A 480 19.36 2.69 -22.07
N ALA A 481 19.27 1.45 -21.56
CA ALA A 481 20.05 0.32 -22.05
C ALA A 481 19.55 -0.22 -23.40
N TYR A 482 18.26 -0.05 -23.70
CA TYR A 482 17.60 -0.60 -24.89
C TYR A 482 16.81 0.46 -25.68
N PRO A 483 17.46 1.52 -26.19
CA PRO A 483 16.78 2.53 -27.01
C PRO A 483 16.36 1.99 -28.39
N ASP A 484 16.90 0.83 -28.78
CA ASP A 484 16.78 0.22 -30.10
C ASP A 484 15.79 -0.96 -30.16
N ARG A 485 15.08 -1.24 -29.06
CA ARG A 485 14.14 -2.37 -28.90
C ARG A 485 12.89 -1.91 -28.16
N PRO A 486 11.71 -2.47 -28.44
CA PRO A 486 10.55 -2.26 -27.59
C PRO A 486 10.76 -3.02 -26.28
N TRP A 487 10.21 -2.48 -25.21
CA TRP A 487 10.29 -3.09 -23.89
C TRP A 487 8.92 -3.25 -23.25
N LEU A 488 8.77 -4.31 -22.47
CA LEU A 488 7.73 -4.44 -21.48
C LEU A 488 8.38 -4.27 -20.12
N LEU A 489 7.95 -3.26 -19.38
CA LEU A 489 8.40 -3.01 -18.02
C LEU A 489 7.25 -3.09 -17.04
N SER A 490 7.34 -4.02 -16.09
CA SER A 490 6.40 -4.13 -14.97
C SER A 490 7.02 -3.59 -13.70
N ALA A 491 6.48 -2.50 -13.16
CA ALA A 491 6.83 -1.98 -11.84
C ALA A 491 5.66 -2.19 -10.87
N ASN A 492 5.89 -3.00 -9.84
CA ASN A 492 4.88 -3.32 -8.82
C ASN A 492 5.21 -2.63 -7.49
N PHE A 493 4.20 -1.97 -6.92
CA PHE A 493 4.25 -1.16 -5.72
C PHE A 493 3.36 -1.79 -4.65
N ILE A 494 3.92 -2.05 -3.48
CA ILE A 494 3.23 -2.69 -2.35
C ILE A 494 2.74 -1.63 -1.34
N GLU A 495 2.92 -0.33 -1.62
CA GLU A 495 2.62 0.82 -0.75
C GLU A 495 1.15 0.94 -0.38
N GLY A 496 0.26 0.35 -1.17
CA GLY A 496 -1.16 0.24 -0.82
C GLY A 496 -1.48 -0.93 0.12
N HIS A 497 -0.61 -1.92 0.26
CA HIS A 497 -0.86 -3.14 1.04
C HIS A 497 -0.58 -2.91 2.54
N GLU A 498 -1.36 -2.02 3.16
CA GLU A 498 -1.35 -1.74 4.59
C GLU A 498 -2.70 -1.17 5.07
N GLY A 499 -3.05 -1.40 6.35
CA GLY A 499 -4.41 -1.20 6.84
C GLY A 499 -4.91 0.24 6.97
N THR A 500 -4.08 1.26 6.78
CA THR A 500 -4.48 2.68 6.89
C THR A 500 -4.83 3.30 5.54
N GLY A 501 -4.33 2.71 4.44
CA GLY A 501 -4.42 3.26 3.09
C GLY A 501 -3.74 4.62 2.93
N GLU A 502 -2.81 5.01 3.81
CA GLU A 502 -2.13 6.30 3.84
C GLU A 502 -0.76 6.24 3.16
N VAL A 503 -0.06 5.10 3.22
CA VAL A 503 1.34 4.97 2.76
C VAL A 503 1.46 5.16 1.25
N LEU A 504 0.43 4.80 0.49
CA LEU A 504 0.34 5.03 -0.95
C LEU A 504 0.62 6.48 -1.36
N ALA A 505 0.29 7.47 -0.53
CA ALA A 505 0.52 8.88 -0.83
C ALA A 505 2.03 9.24 -0.94
N THR A 506 2.92 8.40 -0.40
CA THR A 506 4.37 8.60 -0.52
C THR A 506 4.87 8.44 -1.96
N VAL A 507 4.18 7.64 -2.78
CA VAL A 507 4.54 7.36 -4.18
C VAL A 507 4.19 8.55 -5.10
N ASP A 508 3.17 9.34 -4.76
CA ASP A 508 2.52 10.30 -5.66
C ASP A 508 3.47 11.30 -6.32
N ARG A 509 4.44 11.83 -5.57
CA ARG A 509 5.41 12.80 -6.11
C ARG A 509 6.37 12.12 -7.09
N GLN A 510 7.03 11.04 -6.69
CA GLN A 510 8.05 10.40 -7.56
C GLN A 510 7.42 9.74 -8.79
N LEU A 511 6.19 9.23 -8.68
CA LEU A 511 5.43 8.74 -9.83
C LEU A 511 5.04 9.87 -10.79
N HIS A 512 4.55 10.99 -10.25
CA HIS A 512 4.30 12.19 -11.06
C HIS A 512 5.57 12.63 -11.82
N ASP A 513 6.69 12.75 -11.12
CA ASP A 513 7.94 13.22 -11.71
C ASP A 513 8.49 12.24 -12.75
N PHE A 514 8.38 10.93 -12.50
CA PHE A 514 8.73 9.89 -13.47
C PHE A 514 7.88 9.97 -14.74
N LEU A 515 6.55 10.11 -14.63
CA LEU A 515 5.69 10.24 -15.80
C LEU A 515 5.90 11.55 -16.56
N ALA A 516 6.19 12.64 -15.85
CA ALA A 516 6.54 13.93 -16.45
C ALA A 516 7.85 13.83 -17.23
N GLU A 517 8.86 13.16 -16.68
CA GLU A 517 10.12 12.86 -17.39
C GLU A 517 9.86 12.07 -18.68
N LEU A 518 9.08 10.99 -18.62
CA LEU A 518 8.73 10.20 -19.82
C LEU A 518 7.92 10.99 -20.85
N ARG A 519 7.16 12.01 -20.43
CA ARG A 519 6.47 12.92 -21.34
C ARG A 519 7.48 13.84 -22.02
N ASP A 520 8.38 14.44 -21.24
CA ASP A 520 9.27 15.50 -21.66
C ASP A 520 10.38 14.99 -22.59
N ASP A 521 10.83 13.75 -22.42
CA ASP A 521 11.79 13.09 -23.32
C ASP A 521 11.14 12.40 -24.54
N GLY A 522 9.80 12.44 -24.65
CA GLY A 522 9.04 11.84 -25.75
C GLY A 522 8.77 10.35 -25.62
N THR A 523 9.25 9.67 -24.57
CA THR A 523 9.05 8.22 -24.37
C THR A 523 7.56 7.84 -24.35
N LEU A 524 6.69 8.67 -23.76
CA LEU A 524 5.24 8.42 -23.72
C LEU A 524 4.56 8.44 -25.10
N ASP A 525 5.20 8.97 -26.14
CA ASP A 525 4.60 9.01 -27.48
C ASP A 525 4.58 7.64 -28.16
N ASN A 526 5.43 6.73 -27.69
CA ASN A 526 5.45 5.33 -28.09
C ASN A 526 5.31 4.36 -26.91
N THR A 527 4.68 4.79 -25.81
CA THR A 527 4.50 3.93 -24.63
C THR A 527 3.03 3.83 -24.24
N LEU A 528 2.51 2.61 -24.20
CA LEU A 528 1.27 2.29 -23.52
C LEU A 528 1.55 2.19 -22.02
N VAL A 529 0.82 2.96 -21.21
CA VAL A 529 0.91 2.87 -19.76
C VAL A 529 -0.38 2.30 -19.19
N LEU A 530 -0.28 1.19 -18.46
CA LEU A 530 -1.40 0.60 -17.73
C LEU A 530 -1.18 0.77 -16.23
N PHE A 531 -2.06 1.53 -15.59
CA PHE A 531 -2.14 1.62 -14.12
C PHE A 531 -3.19 0.61 -13.67
N TYR A 532 -2.79 -0.38 -12.88
CA TYR A 532 -3.72 -1.40 -12.42
C TYR A 532 -3.45 -1.82 -10.98
N ALA A 533 -4.42 -2.51 -10.39
CA ALA A 533 -4.24 -3.26 -9.15
C ALA A 533 -4.87 -4.64 -9.32
N ASP A 534 -4.37 -5.59 -8.53
CA ASP A 534 -4.92 -6.91 -8.35
C ASP A 534 -6.27 -6.86 -7.59
N HIS A 535 -6.34 -6.07 -6.52
CA HIS A 535 -7.56 -5.76 -5.78
C HIS A 535 -7.43 -4.41 -5.06
N GLY A 536 -8.54 -3.91 -4.51
CA GLY A 536 -8.52 -2.77 -3.58
C GLY A 536 -8.16 -3.19 -2.15
N LEU A 537 -8.09 -2.22 -1.24
CA LEU A 537 -7.63 -2.47 0.11
C LEU A 537 -8.61 -3.37 0.90
N HIS A 538 -8.16 -4.57 1.28
CA HIS A 538 -8.91 -5.48 2.18
C HIS A 538 -8.36 -5.50 3.61
N MET A 539 -7.43 -4.60 3.93
CA MET A 539 -6.87 -4.44 5.26
C MET A 539 -7.46 -3.20 5.92
N GLY A 540 -7.74 -3.28 7.22
CA GLY A 540 -8.16 -2.14 8.02
C GLY A 540 -9.67 -1.88 8.11
N LEU A 541 -10.01 -0.81 8.82
CA LEU A 541 -11.35 -0.57 9.33
C LEU A 541 -12.39 -0.32 8.23
N ASN A 542 -12.00 0.35 7.15
CA ASN A 542 -12.93 0.66 6.06
C ASN A 542 -13.50 -0.61 5.43
N PHE A 543 -12.65 -1.57 5.11
CA PHE A 543 -13.05 -2.87 4.55
C PHE A 543 -13.89 -3.70 5.54
N LEU A 544 -13.44 -3.77 6.79
CA LEU A 544 -14.09 -4.60 7.82
C LEU A 544 -15.52 -4.13 8.14
N PHE A 545 -15.71 -2.82 8.28
CA PHE A 545 -16.92 -2.25 8.87
C PHE A 545 -17.86 -1.54 7.90
N THR A 546 -17.48 -1.36 6.63
CA THR A 546 -18.31 -0.60 5.68
C THR A 546 -18.56 -1.36 4.38
N GLN A 547 -19.75 -1.15 3.81
CA GLN A 547 -20.10 -1.64 2.47
C GLN A 547 -19.23 -0.98 1.38
N ASN A 548 -18.94 0.32 1.53
CA ASN A 548 -18.07 1.05 0.61
C ASN A 548 -16.67 0.43 0.52
N GLY A 549 -16.08 0.05 1.65
CA GLY A 549 -14.78 -0.62 1.69
C GLY A 549 -14.78 -1.98 0.98
N ARG A 550 -15.87 -2.76 1.08
CA ARG A 550 -16.02 -4.04 0.36
C ARG A 550 -16.19 -3.83 -1.15
N ILE A 551 -16.93 -2.79 -1.55
CA ILE A 551 -17.03 -2.37 -2.95
C ILE A 551 -15.66 -1.94 -3.48
N GLU A 552 -14.94 -1.09 -2.74
CA GLU A 552 -13.61 -0.62 -3.14
C GLU A 552 -12.60 -1.77 -3.22
N HIS A 553 -12.67 -2.76 -2.32
CA HIS A 553 -11.85 -3.98 -2.38
C HIS A 553 -12.02 -4.72 -3.71
N GLN A 554 -13.24 -4.85 -4.19
CA GLN A 554 -13.53 -5.56 -5.44
C GLN A 554 -13.49 -4.66 -6.68
N ASN A 555 -13.25 -3.35 -6.53
CA ASN A 555 -13.14 -2.38 -7.64
C ASN A 555 -11.70 -1.83 -7.73
N PRO A 556 -10.72 -2.65 -8.15
CA PRO A 556 -9.34 -2.21 -8.28
C PRO A 556 -9.19 -1.11 -9.34
N VAL A 557 -8.13 -0.33 -9.20
CA VAL A 557 -7.77 0.64 -10.24
C VAL A 557 -7.48 -0.08 -11.56
N LEU A 558 -7.97 0.49 -12.66
CA LEU A 558 -7.59 0.12 -14.02
C LEU A 558 -7.73 1.36 -14.89
N HIS A 559 -6.60 1.90 -15.33
CA HIS A 559 -6.49 3.08 -16.20
C HIS A 559 -5.47 2.80 -17.30
N ALA A 560 -5.72 3.31 -18.50
CA ALA A 560 -4.82 3.15 -19.63
C ALA A 560 -4.52 4.50 -20.27
N LEU A 561 -3.24 4.78 -20.51
CA LEU A 561 -2.78 5.86 -21.38
C LEU A 561 -2.23 5.23 -22.66
N LEU A 562 -2.91 5.49 -23.78
CA LEU A 562 -2.62 4.86 -25.06
C LEU A 562 -2.05 5.86 -26.06
N PRO A 563 -0.92 5.58 -26.73
CA PRO A 563 -0.48 6.36 -27.88
C PRO A 563 -1.53 6.35 -29.00
N ALA A 564 -1.73 7.49 -29.65
CA ALA A 564 -2.77 7.65 -30.67
C ALA A 564 -2.56 6.73 -31.87
N HIS A 565 -1.31 6.48 -32.28
CA HIS A 565 -1.03 5.57 -33.39
C HIS A 565 -1.44 4.12 -33.08
N VAL A 566 -1.29 3.67 -31.83
CA VAL A 566 -1.78 2.35 -31.38
C VAL A 566 -3.31 2.33 -31.39
N ALA A 567 -3.95 3.37 -30.85
CA ALA A 567 -5.42 3.49 -30.86
C ALA A 567 -6.00 3.44 -32.28
N LEU A 568 -5.36 4.13 -33.24
CA LEU A 568 -5.76 4.14 -34.64
C LEU A 568 -5.57 2.78 -35.30
N ARG A 569 -4.43 2.11 -35.05
CA ARG A 569 -4.15 0.77 -35.59
C ARG A 569 -5.18 -0.25 -35.14
N LEU A 570 -5.56 -0.21 -33.86
CA LEU A 570 -6.57 -1.11 -33.30
C LEU A 570 -7.97 -0.82 -33.87
N ARG A 571 -8.37 0.45 -33.91
CA ARG A 571 -9.65 0.89 -34.50
C ARG A 571 -9.79 0.57 -35.98
N ALA A 572 -8.70 0.67 -36.75
CA ALA A 572 -8.72 0.36 -38.19
C ALA A 572 -9.06 -1.10 -38.46
N ARG A 573 -8.88 -1.97 -37.47
CA ARG A 573 -9.11 -3.40 -37.57
C ARG A 573 -10.55 -3.80 -37.27
N ASP A 574 -11.13 -3.26 -36.21
CA ASP A 574 -12.44 -3.67 -35.67
C ASP A 574 -13.54 -2.62 -35.88
N GLY A 575 -13.18 -1.41 -36.32
CA GLY A 575 -14.08 -0.29 -36.53
C GLY A 575 -14.55 0.40 -35.23
N SER A 576 -13.99 0.04 -34.07
CA SER A 576 -14.51 0.43 -32.76
C SER A 576 -13.43 0.93 -31.80
N ASP A 577 -13.82 1.76 -30.83
CA ASP A 577 -12.94 2.12 -29.71
C ASP A 577 -13.31 1.28 -28.50
N GLY A 578 -12.85 0.03 -28.46
CA GLY A 578 -13.19 -0.89 -27.38
C GLY A 578 -12.85 -0.36 -26.00
N LEU A 579 -11.69 0.31 -25.82
CA LEU A 579 -11.33 0.89 -24.53
C LEU A 579 -12.35 1.95 -24.07
N LEU A 580 -12.79 2.82 -24.99
CA LEU A 580 -13.84 3.80 -24.67
C LEU A 580 -15.18 3.14 -24.40
N ALA A 581 -15.56 2.14 -25.19
CA ALA A 581 -16.80 1.39 -25.02
C ALA A 581 -16.83 0.66 -23.66
N ASN A 582 -15.67 0.19 -23.21
CA ASN A 582 -15.48 -0.60 -22.00
C ASN A 582 -15.34 0.21 -20.72
N GLU A 583 -15.26 1.54 -20.77
CA GLU A 583 -15.17 2.35 -19.54
C GLU A 583 -16.33 2.09 -18.58
N GLN A 584 -17.51 1.78 -19.12
CA GLN A 584 -18.70 1.46 -18.34
C GLN A 584 -19.03 -0.04 -18.34
N ALA A 585 -18.25 -0.91 -18.97
CA ALA A 585 -18.49 -2.35 -18.98
C ALA A 585 -17.85 -3.04 -17.78
N LEU A 586 -18.41 -4.18 -17.36
CA LEU A 586 -17.80 -5.05 -16.36
C LEU A 586 -16.59 -5.73 -16.99
N VAL A 587 -15.40 -5.45 -16.48
CA VAL A 587 -14.13 -6.01 -16.97
C VAL A 587 -13.32 -6.57 -15.83
N THR A 588 -12.49 -7.57 -16.12
CA THR A 588 -11.74 -8.33 -15.12
C THR A 588 -10.27 -8.46 -15.49
N PRO A 589 -9.41 -8.98 -14.59
CA PRO A 589 -8.01 -9.28 -14.92
C PRO A 589 -7.84 -10.19 -16.14
N TYR A 590 -8.81 -11.05 -16.46
CA TYR A 590 -8.78 -11.87 -17.68
C TYR A 590 -8.82 -11.02 -18.95
N ASN A 591 -9.66 -9.98 -18.99
CA ASN A 591 -9.70 -9.07 -20.14
C ASN A 591 -8.36 -8.32 -20.29
N THR A 592 -7.72 -7.96 -19.17
CA THR A 592 -6.37 -7.37 -19.17
C THR A 592 -5.33 -8.35 -19.72
N HIS A 593 -5.39 -9.63 -19.33
CA HIS A 593 -4.52 -10.68 -19.87
C HIS A 593 -4.63 -10.74 -21.41
N SER A 594 -5.85 -10.87 -21.93
CA SER A 594 -6.08 -10.95 -23.38
C SER A 594 -5.66 -9.66 -24.10
N THR A 595 -5.81 -8.50 -23.47
CA THR A 595 -5.28 -7.23 -23.99
C THR A 595 -3.76 -7.23 -24.10
N LEU A 596 -3.06 -7.77 -23.12
CA LEU A 596 -1.60 -7.91 -23.17
C LEU A 596 -1.16 -8.89 -24.26
N ARG A 597 -1.91 -9.98 -24.48
CA ARG A 597 -1.65 -10.90 -25.60
C ARG A 597 -1.79 -10.23 -26.96
N VAL A 598 -2.83 -9.40 -27.16
CA VAL A 598 -2.98 -8.59 -28.38
C VAL A 598 -1.78 -7.68 -28.60
N LEU A 599 -1.27 -7.06 -27.53
CA LEU A 599 -0.15 -6.12 -27.62
C LEU A 599 1.17 -6.82 -27.93
N ALA A 600 1.37 -8.06 -27.46
CA ALA A 600 2.54 -8.86 -27.78
C ALA A 600 2.59 -9.21 -29.29
N ASP A 601 1.42 -9.45 -29.91
CA ASP A 601 1.31 -9.75 -31.34
C ASP A 601 0.10 -9.05 -31.99
N MET A 602 0.28 -7.75 -32.28
CA MET A 602 -0.77 -6.92 -32.87
C MET A 602 -1.12 -7.31 -34.32
N ASP A 603 -0.25 -8.06 -35.00
CA ASP A 603 -0.42 -8.41 -36.42
C ASP A 603 -1.19 -9.72 -36.60
N GLN A 604 -1.05 -10.68 -35.68
CA GLN A 604 -1.64 -12.02 -35.83
C GLN A 604 -2.82 -12.30 -34.89
N TRP A 605 -3.17 -11.41 -33.96
CA TRP A 605 -4.24 -11.65 -32.98
C TRP A 605 -5.61 -11.96 -33.64
N PRO A 606 -6.19 -13.15 -33.66
CA PRO A 606 -7.50 -13.35 -34.29
C PRO A 606 -8.63 -12.61 -33.53
N PRO A 607 -9.67 -12.06 -34.20
CA PRO A 607 -10.83 -11.49 -33.52
C PRO A 607 -11.46 -12.51 -32.57
N SER A 608 -11.84 -12.10 -31.36
CA SER A 608 -12.29 -13.00 -30.28
C SER A 608 -13.74 -13.49 -30.44
N ARG A 609 -14.24 -13.61 -31.68
CA ARG A 609 -15.66 -13.86 -32.01
C ARG A 609 -16.24 -15.13 -31.37
N ASP A 610 -15.39 -16.12 -31.07
CA ASP A 610 -15.78 -17.39 -30.44
C ASP A 610 -15.23 -17.55 -29.01
N SER A 611 -14.53 -16.55 -28.48
CA SER A 611 -14.00 -16.59 -27.11
C SER A 611 -15.08 -16.28 -26.09
N PRO A 612 -15.04 -16.89 -24.89
CA PRO A 612 -15.83 -16.44 -23.76
C PRO A 612 -15.59 -14.95 -23.46
N TYR A 613 -16.61 -14.21 -23.03
CA TYR A 613 -16.51 -12.76 -22.77
C TYR A 613 -15.38 -12.38 -21.81
N TRP A 614 -15.08 -13.23 -20.81
CA TRP A 614 -13.97 -12.99 -19.89
C TRP A 614 -12.59 -13.11 -20.56
N ASP A 615 -12.45 -13.80 -21.69
CA ASP A 615 -11.19 -13.94 -22.46
C ASP A 615 -11.07 -12.93 -23.62
N MET A 616 -12.03 -12.01 -23.76
CA MET A 616 -11.97 -10.97 -24.78
C MET A 616 -11.06 -9.81 -24.36
N SER A 617 -10.36 -9.21 -25.32
CA SER A 617 -9.54 -8.03 -25.07
C SER A 617 -10.38 -6.79 -24.71
N LEU A 618 -9.79 -5.87 -23.95
CA LEU A 618 -10.33 -4.53 -23.71
C LEU A 618 -10.37 -3.67 -24.99
N PHE A 619 -9.66 -4.06 -26.04
CA PHE A 619 -9.76 -3.41 -27.36
C PHE A 619 -11.04 -3.78 -28.11
N GLU A 620 -11.78 -4.79 -27.66
CA GLU A 620 -13.06 -5.19 -28.22
C GLU A 620 -14.20 -4.79 -27.26
N PRO A 621 -15.33 -4.23 -27.75
CA PRO A 621 -16.44 -3.83 -26.91
C PRO A 621 -17.05 -5.02 -26.15
N GLN A 622 -17.14 -4.92 -24.83
CA GLN A 622 -17.80 -5.87 -23.96
C GLN A 622 -19.32 -5.60 -23.90
N PRO A 623 -20.16 -6.64 -23.79
CA PRO A 623 -21.58 -6.45 -23.51
C PRO A 623 -21.80 -5.68 -22.20
N ARG A 624 -22.74 -4.74 -22.20
CA ARG A 624 -23.04 -3.97 -20.98
C ARG A 624 -23.72 -4.80 -19.90
N ASN A 625 -24.48 -5.83 -20.30
CA ASN A 625 -25.30 -6.67 -19.44
C ASN A 625 -24.64 -7.97 -19.00
N LEU A 626 -23.31 -8.00 -18.92
CA LEU A 626 -22.60 -9.14 -18.35
C LEU A 626 -22.95 -9.33 -16.87
N THR A 627 -23.36 -10.53 -16.51
CA THR A 627 -23.45 -10.99 -15.12
C THR A 627 -22.05 -11.25 -14.57
N CYS A 628 -21.92 -11.28 -13.24
CA CYS A 628 -20.64 -11.64 -12.60
C CYS A 628 -20.15 -13.01 -13.08
N ALA A 629 -21.05 -13.99 -13.21
CA ALA A 629 -20.70 -15.33 -13.67
C ALA A 629 -20.18 -15.33 -15.12
N ALA A 630 -20.81 -14.58 -16.02
CA ALA A 630 -20.38 -14.45 -17.41
C ALA A 630 -19.02 -13.74 -17.54
N ALA A 631 -18.69 -12.85 -16.60
CA ALA A 631 -17.39 -12.20 -16.49
C ALA A 631 -16.33 -13.03 -15.73
N GLY A 632 -16.63 -14.28 -15.35
CA GLY A 632 -15.67 -15.15 -14.64
C GLY A 632 -15.49 -14.83 -13.15
N ILE A 633 -16.39 -14.05 -12.55
CA ILE A 633 -16.38 -13.68 -11.14
C ILE A 633 -17.26 -14.68 -10.36
N ARG A 634 -16.68 -15.33 -9.34
CA ARG A 634 -17.45 -16.22 -8.46
C ARG A 634 -18.44 -15.42 -7.62
N GLN A 635 -19.62 -16.00 -7.36
CA GLN A 635 -20.73 -15.32 -6.67
C GLN A 635 -20.32 -14.68 -5.33
N GLN A 636 -19.45 -15.35 -4.55
CA GLN A 636 -18.97 -14.84 -3.26
C GLN A 636 -18.12 -13.55 -3.34
N TYR A 637 -17.60 -13.22 -4.52
CA TYR A 637 -16.80 -12.00 -4.76
C TYR A 637 -17.58 -10.91 -5.49
N CYS A 638 -18.69 -11.26 -6.14
CA CYS A 638 -19.51 -10.34 -6.92
C CYS A 638 -20.01 -9.16 -6.06
N GLN A 639 -19.72 -7.93 -6.49
CA GLN A 639 -20.28 -6.69 -5.93
C GLN A 639 -21.27 -6.02 -6.89
N CYS A 640 -21.90 -6.78 -7.78
CA CYS A 640 -22.96 -6.31 -8.65
C CYS A 640 -24.33 -6.61 -8.03
N VAL A 641 -25.21 -5.60 -8.02
CA VAL A 641 -26.66 -5.80 -7.86
C VAL A 641 -27.21 -5.99 -9.26
N GLU A 642 -27.53 -7.24 -9.58
CA GLU A 642 -28.19 -7.64 -10.83
C GLU A 642 -29.66 -7.21 -10.82
#